data_AF-A0A6S7F9B3-F1
#
_entry.id   AF-A0A6S7F9B3-F1
#
_cell.length_a   1.000
_cell.length_b   1.000
_cell.length_c   1.000
_cell.angle_alpha   90.00
_cell.angle_beta   90.00
_cell.angle_gamma   90.00
#
_symmetry.space_group_name_H-M   'P 1'
#
loop_
_entity.id
_entity.type
_entity.pdbx_description
1 polymer ?
#
loop_
_entity_poly.entity_id
_entity_poly.type
_entity_poly.pdbx_seq_one_letter_code
_entity_poly.pdbx_strand_id
1 'polypeptide(L)'
;MAAFTTAPIGTCRIHTPLRDAVGRYPIKLQLGRNYGFVHTSAEALQQARFMFGQSDIPADVQRVIFRPSNGEQARKGAHKPADLYVVELSSRKLLTIDGYPIQSNYLVRYFSEFFADRTRTRMFWSMAHADRLAERRALLDQDPVYKGLTPDDRELLARIIKRDQTDEEIEQEMQQIVDLLGRDKVVFVTHVNALTPDNVPIEQREQLIAAVTASAQRIGVPCYDPTPLMNKIGQAEAMEDGGLDLTHYTPVFAERLCAEWFKTFMRPRMSAATTQPSVPKLAADESADRIEKLWDSGELREASRRVREVLRRHPGLPDHTLLFARIQEELGDYEGSLALLSSADGAVASGSKAEQILMRNQFKLGRFDVAYSLAAGLMGDEIETPEIVRIAAVSAGHLGYVDETLGNWKQLFRISSPQDAGAVEAADTVLALLQASGDMEAALRWVHEVRAAMPAYGRGFATLWRDRLLAGDRAELRNLASETPALNDVDALELVKEASWRGCIMAAATLAVSCKLASSEQEDIVAWLHGQSQAWAEEGNRALEEGRLRDAAERICAHRLLTPDALAGVRAQRAFERAMRLGVRAALVAGNHKEVIDLTDIAIDSQIDFPELHAMRGRAADALGDKKTAMRHLEQAAAGESASFSTQLHFARVAFHGGWYGEAIDAYKAVLEHNGADQSAKDEAQRQLGRLGPRAIRGAREILSNGDHQAAWNLLERVAQSWPGMSEVDHEKRRIIAVLYAEARALDPASTTERLALGERILKLVPEDPIGLRLAAVGAMRLHRFEQALPYWRKLQERSENPAQFDHYIERCLVWIEKINRRKAA
;
A
#
# COMPACT_ATOMS: atom_id res chain seq x y z
N MET A 1 -42.70 -10.01 -30.13
CA MET A 1 -42.94 -10.35 -28.71
C MET A 1 -42.08 -9.42 -27.85
N ALA A 2 -42.61 -8.87 -26.76
CA ALA A 2 -41.81 -8.06 -25.84
C ALA A 2 -40.89 -8.99 -25.01
N ALA A 3 -39.58 -8.74 -25.03
CA ALA A 3 -38.63 -9.45 -24.19
C ALA A 3 -38.86 -9.08 -22.71
N PHE A 4 -38.71 -10.04 -21.80
CA PHE A 4 -38.84 -9.80 -20.36
C PHE A 4 -37.76 -8.82 -19.90
N THR A 5 -38.13 -7.72 -19.27
CA THR A 5 -37.22 -6.65 -18.88
C THR A 5 -36.82 -6.76 -17.41
N THR A 6 -35.53 -6.67 -17.13
CA THR A 6 -35.00 -6.67 -15.75
C THR A 6 -34.07 -5.46 -15.52
N ALA A 7 -34.12 -4.89 -14.32
CA ALA A 7 -33.29 -3.75 -13.94
C ALA A 7 -32.52 -4.05 -12.65
N PRO A 8 -31.17 -4.11 -12.68
CA PRO A 8 -30.37 -4.17 -11.47
C PRO A 8 -30.27 -2.80 -10.78
N ILE A 9 -30.35 -2.80 -9.45
CA ILE A 9 -30.03 -1.67 -8.56
C ILE A 9 -29.11 -2.24 -7.47
N GLY A 10 -27.81 -2.11 -7.62
CA GLY A 10 -26.84 -2.77 -6.73
C GLY A 10 -25.42 -2.63 -7.21
N THR A 11 -24.56 -3.59 -6.92
CA THR A 11 -23.16 -3.56 -7.35
C THR A 11 -22.89 -4.44 -8.57
N CYS A 12 -21.62 -4.50 -8.98
CA CYS A 12 -21.11 -5.42 -9.98
C CYS A 12 -21.58 -6.88 -9.77
N ARG A 13 -21.82 -7.29 -8.51
CA ARG A 13 -22.27 -8.65 -8.13
C ARG A 13 -23.66 -9.04 -8.63
N ILE A 14 -24.53 -8.08 -8.97
CA ILE A 14 -25.80 -8.36 -9.67
C ILE A 14 -25.79 -7.80 -11.10
N HIS A 15 -25.09 -6.70 -11.35
CA HIS A 15 -25.02 -6.06 -12.66
C HIS A 15 -24.30 -6.95 -13.69
N THR A 16 -23.11 -7.45 -13.35
CA THR A 16 -22.29 -8.26 -14.27
C THR A 16 -22.98 -9.58 -14.64
N PRO A 17 -23.48 -10.40 -13.69
CA PRO A 17 -24.18 -11.63 -14.06
C PRO A 17 -25.41 -11.39 -14.93
N LEU A 18 -26.20 -10.34 -14.64
CA LEU A 18 -27.40 -10.02 -15.43
C LEU A 18 -27.07 -9.48 -16.82
N ARG A 19 -25.95 -8.77 -16.98
CA ARG A 19 -25.44 -8.32 -18.28
C ARG A 19 -24.98 -9.51 -19.12
N ASP A 20 -24.18 -10.39 -18.55
CA ASP A 20 -23.65 -11.56 -19.25
C ASP A 20 -24.77 -12.57 -19.61
N ALA A 21 -25.88 -12.52 -18.90
CA ALA A 21 -27.07 -13.33 -19.13
C ALA A 21 -27.94 -12.93 -20.33
N VAL A 22 -27.83 -11.70 -20.85
CA VAL A 22 -28.65 -11.21 -21.98
C VAL A 22 -28.46 -12.08 -23.25
N GLY A 23 -27.27 -12.63 -23.45
CA GLY A 23 -26.99 -13.54 -24.57
C GLY A 23 -27.49 -14.97 -24.35
N ARG A 24 -27.81 -15.36 -23.11
CA ARG A 24 -28.11 -16.75 -22.71
C ARG A 24 -29.60 -16.96 -22.40
N TYR A 25 -30.29 -15.93 -21.93
CA TYR A 25 -31.69 -15.99 -21.54
C TYR A 25 -32.50 -14.93 -22.29
N PRO A 26 -33.80 -15.16 -22.52
CA PRO A 26 -34.70 -14.22 -23.22
C PRO A 26 -35.07 -13.01 -22.34
N ILE A 27 -34.06 -12.29 -21.85
CA ILE A 27 -34.18 -11.12 -20.98
C ILE A 27 -33.55 -9.89 -21.64
N LYS A 28 -33.99 -8.71 -21.25
CA LYS A 28 -33.42 -7.43 -21.67
C LYS A 28 -33.13 -6.57 -20.44
N LEU A 29 -31.96 -5.95 -20.39
CA LEU A 29 -31.64 -5.00 -19.33
C LEU A 29 -32.32 -3.65 -19.57
N GLN A 30 -32.91 -3.11 -18.51
CA GLN A 30 -33.51 -1.78 -18.48
C GLN A 30 -32.67 -0.87 -17.58
N LEU A 31 -31.73 -0.15 -18.20
CA LEU A 31 -30.74 0.71 -17.50
C LEU A 31 -31.04 2.21 -17.64
N GLY A 32 -32.23 2.57 -18.13
CA GLY A 32 -32.62 3.97 -18.28
C GLY A 32 -32.53 4.72 -16.94
N ARG A 33 -31.78 5.84 -16.92
CA ARG A 33 -31.50 6.65 -15.72
C ARG A 33 -30.82 5.89 -14.56
N ASN A 34 -30.29 4.68 -14.78
CA ASN A 34 -29.41 4.05 -13.81
C ASN A 34 -28.03 4.75 -13.89
N TYR A 35 -27.59 5.37 -12.79
CA TYR A 35 -26.37 6.17 -12.75
C TYR A 35 -25.10 5.41 -12.31
N GLY A 36 -25.20 4.13 -11.93
CA GLY A 36 -24.07 3.36 -11.43
C GLY A 36 -24.41 2.38 -10.31
N PHE A 37 -23.38 1.94 -9.60
CA PHE A 37 -23.49 0.99 -8.51
C PHE A 37 -23.94 1.65 -7.21
N VAL A 38 -24.60 0.86 -6.37
CA VAL A 38 -25.07 1.26 -5.03
C VAL A 38 -24.81 0.16 -4.02
N HIS A 39 -24.50 0.53 -2.78
CA HIS A 39 -24.17 -0.39 -1.69
C HIS A 39 -25.22 -0.45 -0.59
N THR A 40 -25.76 0.70 -0.21
CA THR A 40 -26.67 0.89 0.92
C THR A 40 -28.13 0.97 0.47
N SER A 41 -29.08 0.76 1.39
CA SER A 41 -30.50 0.97 1.09
C SER A 41 -30.82 2.43 0.76
N ALA A 42 -30.09 3.38 1.34
CA ALA A 42 -30.24 4.80 1.04
C ALA A 42 -29.79 5.14 -0.38
N GLU A 43 -28.64 4.61 -0.82
CA GLU A 43 -28.18 4.75 -2.21
C GLU A 43 -29.14 4.11 -3.21
N ALA A 44 -29.67 2.91 -2.90
CA ALA A 44 -30.65 2.23 -3.74
C ALA A 44 -31.96 3.01 -3.85
N LEU A 45 -32.46 3.57 -2.74
CA LEU A 45 -33.64 4.42 -2.73
C LEU A 45 -33.42 5.72 -3.52
N GLN A 46 -32.25 6.36 -3.36
CA GLN A 46 -31.87 7.54 -4.16
C GLN A 46 -31.87 7.20 -5.66
N GLN A 47 -31.29 6.07 -6.06
CA GLN A 47 -31.26 5.64 -7.45
C GLN A 47 -32.66 5.39 -7.98
N ALA A 48 -33.52 4.69 -7.24
CA ALA A 48 -34.90 4.45 -7.62
C ALA A 48 -35.67 5.77 -7.82
N ARG A 49 -35.55 6.73 -6.88
CA ARG A 49 -36.19 8.05 -7.02
C ARG A 49 -35.67 8.81 -8.24
N PHE A 50 -34.37 8.77 -8.50
CA PHE A 50 -33.78 9.39 -9.68
C PHE A 50 -34.27 8.76 -10.98
N MET A 51 -34.34 7.42 -11.03
CA MET A 51 -34.84 6.68 -12.20
C MET A 51 -36.27 7.07 -12.57
N PHE A 52 -37.13 7.27 -11.57
CA PHE A 52 -38.53 7.67 -11.76
C PHE A 52 -38.74 9.20 -11.82
N GLY A 53 -37.66 10.00 -11.79
CA GLY A 53 -37.75 11.46 -11.86
C GLY A 53 -38.38 12.12 -10.62
N GLN A 54 -38.40 11.43 -9.47
CA GLN A 54 -38.90 11.97 -8.21
C GLN A 54 -37.88 12.84 -7.46
N SER A 55 -36.59 12.70 -7.80
CA SER A 55 -35.51 13.50 -7.25
C SER A 55 -34.42 13.69 -8.30
N ASP A 56 -33.85 14.88 -8.35
CA ASP A 56 -32.61 15.16 -9.06
C ASP A 56 -31.43 15.15 -8.07
N ILE A 57 -30.21 15.06 -8.61
CA ILE A 57 -28.96 15.01 -7.83
C ILE A 57 -28.18 16.31 -8.08
N PRO A 58 -27.75 17.05 -7.04
CA PRO A 58 -27.02 18.31 -7.20
C PRO A 58 -25.71 18.14 -7.97
N ALA A 59 -25.39 19.11 -8.83
CA ALA A 59 -24.28 19.01 -9.77
C ALA A 59 -22.90 18.87 -9.11
N ASP A 60 -22.70 19.46 -7.93
CA ASP A 60 -21.45 19.42 -7.17
C ASP A 60 -21.14 18.03 -6.61
N VAL A 61 -22.15 17.26 -6.21
CA VAL A 61 -21.98 15.91 -5.66
C VAL A 61 -22.05 14.79 -6.70
N GLN A 62 -22.49 15.09 -7.93
CA GLN A 62 -22.65 14.08 -9.00
C GLN A 62 -21.37 13.30 -9.27
N ARG A 63 -20.18 13.92 -9.17
CA ARG A 63 -18.89 13.28 -9.48
C ARG A 63 -18.56 12.09 -8.58
N VAL A 64 -19.16 12.01 -7.40
CA VAL A 64 -18.95 10.93 -6.41
C VAL A 64 -20.19 10.04 -6.22
N ILE A 65 -21.22 10.23 -7.04
CA ILE A 65 -22.46 9.43 -7.08
C ILE A 65 -22.59 8.71 -8.42
N PHE A 66 -22.29 9.42 -9.51
CA PHE A 66 -22.49 8.94 -10.86
C PHE A 66 -21.22 8.21 -11.27
N ARG A 67 -21.40 7.05 -11.87
CA ARG A 67 -20.29 6.33 -12.48
C ARG A 67 -19.62 7.24 -13.53
N PRO A 68 -18.29 7.43 -13.49
CA PRO A 68 -17.58 8.39 -14.34
C PRO A 68 -17.91 8.29 -15.84
N SER A 69 -18.10 7.07 -16.36
CA SER A 69 -18.40 6.81 -17.78
C SER A 69 -19.88 6.90 -18.17
N ASN A 70 -20.82 6.84 -17.21
CA ASN A 70 -22.26 6.69 -17.51
C ASN A 70 -23.09 7.92 -17.13
N GLY A 71 -22.50 8.94 -16.51
CA GLY A 71 -23.28 10.02 -15.91
C GLY A 71 -24.15 10.82 -16.89
N GLU A 72 -23.61 11.17 -18.06
CA GLU A 72 -24.37 11.86 -19.12
C GLU A 72 -25.51 10.99 -19.67
N GLN A 73 -25.27 9.70 -19.88
CA GLN A 73 -26.26 8.76 -20.40
C GLN A 73 -27.42 8.57 -19.40
N ALA A 74 -27.11 8.49 -18.11
CA ALA A 74 -28.10 8.42 -17.05
C ALA A 74 -28.96 9.69 -16.98
N ARG A 75 -28.37 10.88 -17.15
CA ARG A 75 -29.10 12.16 -17.15
C ARG A 75 -30.10 12.29 -18.31
N LYS A 76 -29.66 11.93 -19.52
CA LYS A 76 -30.44 12.09 -20.76
C LYS A 76 -31.42 10.96 -21.02
N GLY A 77 -31.23 9.82 -20.35
CA GLY A 77 -32.07 8.64 -20.52
C GLY A 77 -33.50 8.85 -20.00
N ALA A 78 -34.43 8.06 -20.55
CA ALA A 78 -35.75 7.86 -19.97
C ALA A 78 -35.82 6.46 -19.35
N HIS A 79 -36.30 6.37 -18.11
CA HIS A 79 -36.56 5.08 -17.48
C HIS A 79 -37.93 4.56 -17.88
N LYS A 80 -37.99 3.30 -18.32
CA LYS A 80 -39.23 2.55 -18.49
C LYS A 80 -39.32 1.55 -17.34
N PRO A 81 -40.47 1.41 -16.67
CA PRO A 81 -40.62 0.41 -15.62
C PRO A 81 -40.26 -1.00 -16.12
N ALA A 82 -39.42 -1.71 -15.39
CA ALA A 82 -39.05 -3.09 -15.70
C ALA A 82 -40.12 -4.08 -15.22
N ASP A 83 -40.07 -5.31 -15.74
CA ASP A 83 -40.90 -6.42 -15.26
C ASP A 83 -40.40 -6.95 -13.92
N LEU A 84 -39.09 -6.84 -13.66
CA LEU A 84 -38.45 -7.18 -12.39
C LEU A 84 -37.28 -6.23 -12.08
N TYR A 85 -37.16 -5.82 -10.82
CA TYR A 85 -36.03 -5.13 -10.22
C TYR A 85 -35.30 -6.10 -9.30
N VAL A 86 -34.00 -6.26 -9.54
CA VAL A 86 -33.10 -7.00 -8.66
C VAL A 86 -32.33 -5.97 -7.85
N VAL A 87 -32.62 -5.86 -6.55
CA VAL A 87 -32.09 -4.82 -5.68
C VAL A 87 -31.12 -5.43 -4.68
N GLU A 88 -29.83 -5.12 -4.80
CA GLU A 88 -28.81 -5.61 -3.88
C GLU A 88 -28.52 -4.60 -2.77
N LEU A 89 -28.51 -5.09 -1.53
CA LEU A 89 -28.06 -4.33 -0.35
C LEU A 89 -26.84 -5.04 0.25
N SER A 90 -25.71 -4.33 0.29
CA SER A 90 -24.40 -4.94 0.54
C SER A 90 -23.53 -4.22 1.56
N SER A 91 -23.97 -3.07 2.07
CA SER A 91 -23.28 -2.32 3.12
C SER A 91 -24.26 -1.62 4.06
N ARG A 92 -23.88 -1.48 5.32
CA ARG A 92 -24.51 -0.54 6.28
C ARG A 92 -23.79 0.81 6.34
N LYS A 93 -22.54 0.84 5.87
CA LYS A 93 -21.68 2.03 5.90
C LYS A 93 -22.20 3.03 4.89
N LEU A 94 -22.83 4.07 5.40
CA LEU A 94 -23.40 5.16 4.63
C LEU A 94 -22.44 6.35 4.61
N LEU A 95 -22.15 6.82 3.40
CA LEU A 95 -21.44 8.07 3.16
C LEU A 95 -22.42 9.08 2.59
N THR A 96 -22.41 10.32 3.08
CA THR A 96 -23.28 11.38 2.58
C THR A 96 -22.55 12.71 2.40
N ILE A 97 -23.07 13.54 1.51
CA ILE A 97 -22.74 14.97 1.42
C ILE A 97 -24.07 15.71 1.44
N ASP A 98 -24.27 16.57 2.43
CA ASP A 98 -25.50 17.36 2.61
C ASP A 98 -26.79 16.53 2.53
N GLY A 99 -26.73 15.29 3.06
CA GLY A 99 -27.87 14.36 3.07
C GLY A 99 -28.04 13.51 1.81
N TYR A 100 -27.23 13.71 0.76
CA TYR A 100 -27.22 12.85 -0.43
C TYR A 100 -26.26 11.67 -0.24
N PRO A 101 -26.73 10.42 -0.30
CA PRO A 101 -25.86 9.25 -0.32
C PRO A 101 -24.87 9.28 -1.49
N ILE A 102 -23.59 9.03 -1.18
CA ILE A 102 -22.48 8.96 -2.14
C ILE A 102 -21.88 7.56 -2.17
N GLN A 103 -21.24 7.20 -3.29
CA GLN A 103 -20.69 5.87 -3.49
C GLN A 103 -19.19 5.85 -3.14
N SER A 104 -18.80 4.95 -2.25
CA SER A 104 -17.44 4.93 -1.67
C SER A 104 -16.32 4.70 -2.68
N ASN A 105 -16.53 3.85 -3.68
CA ASN A 105 -15.51 3.49 -4.67
C ASN A 105 -15.30 4.65 -5.66
N TYR A 106 -16.37 5.36 -6.04
CA TYR A 106 -16.34 6.54 -6.90
C TYR A 106 -15.64 7.69 -6.18
N LEU A 107 -15.93 7.87 -4.89
CA LEU A 107 -15.22 8.82 -4.04
C LEU A 107 -13.73 8.50 -3.96
N VAL A 108 -13.36 7.26 -3.61
CA VAL A 108 -11.96 6.85 -3.45
C VAL A 108 -11.19 6.97 -4.76
N ARG A 109 -11.83 6.62 -5.88
CA ARG A 109 -11.23 6.77 -7.21
C ARG A 109 -11.03 8.22 -7.60
N TYR A 110 -12.04 9.07 -7.40
CA TYR A 110 -11.95 10.49 -7.73
C TYR A 110 -10.87 11.20 -6.91
N PHE A 111 -10.78 10.89 -5.61
CA PHE A 111 -9.76 11.40 -4.70
C PHE A 111 -8.59 10.41 -4.48
N SER A 112 -8.20 9.66 -5.52
CA SER A 112 -7.23 8.56 -5.40
C SER A 112 -5.89 9.00 -4.82
N GLU A 113 -5.39 10.18 -5.18
CA GLU A 113 -4.15 10.73 -4.59
C GLU A 113 -4.31 11.04 -3.10
N PHE A 114 -5.45 11.60 -2.69
CA PHE A 114 -5.73 11.84 -1.28
C PHE A 114 -5.80 10.53 -0.50
N PHE A 115 -6.51 9.51 -1.02
CA PHE A 115 -6.68 8.23 -0.33
C PHE A 115 -5.51 7.24 -0.48
N ALA A 116 -4.48 7.56 -1.28
CA ALA A 116 -3.28 6.73 -1.42
C ALA A 116 -2.48 6.60 -0.12
N ASP A 117 -2.47 7.64 0.71
CA ASP A 117 -1.83 7.60 2.03
C ASP A 117 -2.77 6.99 3.08
N ARG A 118 -2.38 5.84 3.65
CA ARG A 118 -3.17 5.11 4.64
C ARG A 118 -3.35 5.87 5.95
N THR A 119 -2.32 6.59 6.39
CA THR A 119 -2.35 7.36 7.64
C THR A 119 -3.32 8.53 7.51
N ARG A 120 -3.24 9.26 6.41
CA ARG A 120 -4.18 10.33 6.05
C ARG A 120 -5.60 9.81 5.91
N THR A 121 -5.78 8.71 5.19
CA THR A 121 -7.09 8.08 5.01
C THR A 121 -7.74 7.71 6.34
N ARG A 122 -6.99 7.06 7.23
CA ARG A 122 -7.47 6.70 8.58
C ARG A 122 -7.85 7.93 9.38
N MET A 123 -7.00 8.96 9.37
CA MET A 123 -7.24 10.22 10.07
C MET A 123 -8.49 10.93 9.53
N PHE A 124 -8.67 10.98 8.22
CA PHE A 124 -9.87 11.55 7.60
C PHE A 124 -11.14 10.83 8.05
N TRP A 125 -11.16 9.49 7.99
CA TRP A 125 -12.34 8.70 8.34
C TRP A 125 -12.69 8.73 9.83
N SER A 126 -11.72 8.92 10.73
CA SER A 126 -11.97 9.06 12.17
C SER A 126 -12.64 10.40 12.54
N MET A 127 -12.57 11.38 11.64
CA MET A 127 -13.16 12.70 11.80
C MET A 127 -14.36 12.92 10.87
N ALA A 128 -14.76 11.92 10.09
CA ALA A 128 -15.85 12.04 9.13
C ALA A 128 -17.24 11.97 9.79
N HIS A 129 -17.42 12.72 10.87
CA HIS A 129 -18.66 12.84 11.63
C HIS A 129 -19.14 14.30 11.61
N ALA A 130 -20.45 14.49 11.69
CA ALA A 130 -21.08 15.81 11.53
C ALA A 130 -20.58 16.84 12.57
N ASP A 131 -20.30 16.38 13.79
CA ASP A 131 -19.82 17.17 14.93
C ASP A 131 -18.33 17.54 14.85
N ARG A 132 -17.55 16.89 13.97
CA ARG A 132 -16.10 17.09 13.85
C ARG A 132 -15.68 17.87 12.61
N LEU A 133 -16.63 18.54 11.93
CA LEU A 133 -16.36 19.27 10.69
C LEU A 133 -15.26 20.34 10.84
N ALA A 134 -15.29 21.13 11.91
CA ALA A 134 -14.31 22.19 12.14
C ALA A 134 -12.89 21.64 12.39
N GLU A 135 -12.77 20.61 13.24
CA GLU A 135 -11.51 19.90 13.49
C GLU A 135 -10.95 19.29 12.22
N ARG A 136 -11.82 18.64 11.44
CA ARG A 136 -11.43 18.05 10.15
C ARG A 136 -10.89 19.08 9.19
N ARG A 137 -11.55 20.23 9.03
CA ARG A 137 -11.07 21.31 8.15
C ARG A 137 -9.69 21.81 8.58
N ALA A 138 -9.51 22.09 9.88
CA ALA A 138 -8.24 22.56 10.40
C ALA A 138 -7.08 21.57 10.16
N LEU A 139 -7.36 20.26 10.15
CA LEU A 139 -6.39 19.23 9.83
C LEU A 139 -6.15 19.11 8.31
N LEU A 140 -7.21 19.12 7.50
CA LEU A 140 -7.11 19.08 6.04
C LEU A 140 -6.32 20.28 5.51
N ASP A 141 -6.50 21.46 6.09
CA ASP A 141 -5.76 22.68 5.73
C ASP A 141 -4.25 22.61 6.05
N GLN A 142 -3.78 21.56 6.71
CA GLN A 142 -2.34 21.30 6.91
C GLN A 142 -1.78 20.31 5.87
N ASP A 143 -2.63 19.54 5.20
CA ASP A 143 -2.21 18.49 4.27
C ASP A 143 -1.84 19.05 2.88
N PRO A 144 -0.64 18.77 2.34
CA PRO A 144 -0.22 19.27 1.03
C PRO A 144 -1.07 18.76 -0.14
N VAL A 145 -1.53 17.51 -0.10
CA VAL A 145 -2.34 16.93 -1.18
C VAL A 145 -3.72 17.58 -1.19
N TYR A 146 -4.32 17.81 -0.03
CA TYR A 146 -5.57 18.55 0.08
C TYR A 146 -5.45 19.99 -0.44
N LYS A 147 -4.34 20.68 -0.15
CA LYS A 147 -4.08 22.04 -0.66
C LYS A 147 -3.96 22.11 -2.17
N GLY A 148 -3.47 21.04 -2.80
CA GLY A 148 -3.35 20.92 -4.26
C GLY A 148 -4.68 20.68 -4.98
N LEU A 149 -5.75 20.32 -4.25
CA LEU A 149 -7.07 20.15 -4.83
C LEU A 149 -7.69 21.50 -5.23
N THR A 150 -8.62 21.45 -6.19
CA THR A 150 -9.42 22.63 -6.56
C THR A 150 -10.25 23.12 -5.36
N PRO A 151 -10.64 24.40 -5.30
CA PRO A 151 -11.51 24.90 -4.23
C PRO A 151 -12.80 24.09 -4.06
N ASP A 152 -13.42 23.68 -5.17
CA ASP A 152 -14.65 22.88 -5.17
C ASP A 152 -14.41 21.48 -4.61
N ASP A 153 -13.31 20.83 -5.00
CA ASP A 153 -12.95 19.50 -4.53
C ASP A 153 -12.57 19.48 -3.04
N ARG A 154 -11.92 20.55 -2.56
CA ARG A 154 -11.64 20.73 -1.13
C ARG A 154 -12.94 20.78 -0.32
N GLU A 155 -13.89 21.60 -0.76
CA GLU A 155 -15.19 21.73 -0.11
C GLU A 155 -15.99 20.43 -0.18
N LEU A 156 -15.96 19.74 -1.32
CA LEU A 156 -16.62 18.44 -1.51
C LEU A 156 -16.08 17.40 -0.53
N LEU A 157 -14.75 17.23 -0.46
CA LEU A 157 -14.10 16.27 0.43
C LEU A 157 -14.36 16.61 1.92
N ALA A 158 -14.32 17.89 2.28
CA ALA A 158 -14.51 18.35 3.65
C ALA A 158 -15.94 18.19 4.17
N ARG A 159 -16.97 18.08 3.32
CA ARG A 159 -18.38 17.93 3.73
C ARG A 159 -18.83 16.49 3.96
N ILE A 160 -18.02 15.49 3.58
CA ILE A 160 -18.42 14.08 3.65
C ILE A 160 -18.74 13.65 5.09
N ILE A 161 -19.80 12.89 5.30
CA ILE A 161 -20.14 12.31 6.60
C ILE A 161 -20.24 10.80 6.45
N LYS A 162 -19.63 10.08 7.38
CA LYS A 162 -19.66 8.62 7.53
C LYS A 162 -20.48 8.25 8.76
N ARG A 163 -21.42 7.33 8.58
CA ARG A 163 -22.14 6.65 9.67
C ARG A 163 -22.57 5.25 9.23
N ASP A 164 -23.04 4.43 10.16
CA ASP A 164 -23.70 3.18 9.85
C ASP A 164 -25.21 3.36 9.92
N GLN A 165 -25.95 2.67 9.04
CA GLN A 165 -27.41 2.64 9.04
C GLN A 165 -27.93 1.71 10.14
N THR A 166 -29.06 2.07 10.76
CA THR A 166 -29.76 1.19 11.71
C THR A 166 -30.67 0.19 10.98
N ASP A 167 -31.12 -0.86 11.68
CA ASP A 167 -32.02 -1.86 11.09
C ASP A 167 -33.37 -1.24 10.71
N GLU A 168 -33.85 -0.29 11.52
CA GLU A 168 -35.09 0.45 11.28
C GLU A 168 -34.99 1.34 10.04
N GLU A 169 -33.86 2.03 9.85
CA GLU A 169 -33.61 2.83 8.64
C GLU A 169 -33.61 1.93 7.39
N ILE A 170 -32.92 0.79 7.44
CA ILE A 170 -32.88 -0.18 6.34
C ILE A 170 -34.28 -0.67 6.00
N GLU A 171 -35.07 -1.08 6.99
CA GLU A 171 -36.44 -1.55 6.78
C GLU A 171 -37.34 -0.46 6.17
N GLN A 172 -37.26 0.77 6.70
CA GLN A 172 -38.05 1.90 6.20
C GLN A 172 -37.69 2.26 4.75
N GLU A 173 -36.41 2.23 4.40
CA GLU A 173 -35.93 2.49 3.03
C GLU A 173 -36.32 1.35 2.08
N MET A 174 -36.21 0.09 2.52
CA MET A 174 -36.69 -1.07 1.75
C MET A 174 -38.19 -0.99 1.45
N GLN A 175 -39.01 -0.58 2.42
CA GLN A 175 -40.44 -0.37 2.21
C GLN A 175 -40.68 0.72 1.16
N GLN A 176 -39.97 1.84 1.23
CA GLN A 176 -40.10 2.92 0.24
C GLN A 176 -39.65 2.50 -1.17
N ILE A 177 -38.61 1.68 -1.28
CA ILE A 177 -38.18 1.08 -2.56
C ILE A 177 -39.31 0.22 -3.12
N VAL A 178 -39.93 -0.62 -2.29
CA VAL A 178 -41.04 -1.50 -2.69
C VAL A 178 -42.26 -0.69 -3.12
N ASP A 179 -42.60 0.37 -2.40
CA ASP A 179 -43.72 1.26 -2.73
C ASP A 179 -43.50 1.97 -4.07
N LEU A 180 -42.25 2.34 -4.38
CA LEU A 180 -41.88 3.01 -5.62
C LEU A 180 -41.83 2.07 -6.83
N LEU A 181 -41.22 0.88 -6.66
CA LEU A 181 -40.96 -0.06 -7.76
C LEU A 181 -42.13 -1.03 -8.01
N GLY A 182 -42.97 -1.26 -7.00
CA GLY A 182 -44.09 -2.19 -7.01
C GLY A 182 -43.74 -3.54 -6.39
N ARG A 183 -44.55 -3.98 -5.43
CA ARG A 183 -44.34 -5.20 -4.62
C ARG A 183 -44.06 -6.47 -5.42
N ASP A 184 -44.79 -6.71 -6.50
CA ASP A 184 -44.65 -7.93 -7.31
C ASP A 184 -43.44 -7.92 -8.26
N LYS A 185 -42.77 -6.76 -8.35
CA LYS A 185 -41.67 -6.46 -9.27
C LYS A 185 -40.32 -6.35 -8.57
N VAL A 186 -40.22 -6.58 -7.25
CA VAL A 186 -38.95 -6.45 -6.51
C VAL A 186 -38.49 -7.81 -6.00
N VAL A 187 -37.19 -8.07 -6.14
CA VAL A 187 -36.47 -9.07 -5.37
C VAL A 187 -35.26 -8.41 -4.73
N PHE A 188 -35.15 -8.51 -3.40
CA PHE A 188 -33.96 -8.10 -2.69
C PHE A 188 -32.89 -9.18 -2.77
N VAL A 189 -31.63 -8.78 -2.85
CA VAL A 189 -30.46 -9.68 -2.85
C VAL A 189 -29.52 -9.21 -1.75
N THR A 190 -29.08 -10.13 -0.90
CA THR A 190 -28.09 -9.82 0.14
C THR A 190 -26.67 -10.02 -0.37
N HIS A 191 -25.69 -9.50 0.36
CA HIS A 191 -24.30 -9.94 0.18
C HIS A 191 -24.16 -11.43 0.56
N VAL A 192 -23.17 -12.12 -0.01
CA VAL A 192 -22.72 -13.44 0.46
C VAL A 192 -21.99 -13.37 1.82
N ASN A 193 -22.28 -14.27 2.75
CA ASN A 193 -21.59 -14.38 4.04
C ASN A 193 -20.28 -15.17 3.94
N ALA A 194 -19.30 -14.61 3.23
CA ALA A 194 -17.96 -15.21 3.07
C ALA A 194 -17.14 -15.11 4.38
N LEU A 195 -16.26 -16.09 4.58
CA LEU A 195 -15.40 -16.18 5.76
C LEU A 195 -14.02 -15.56 5.50
N THR A 196 -13.48 -14.90 6.51
CA THR A 196 -12.10 -14.37 6.48
C THR A 196 -11.05 -15.49 6.36
N PRO A 197 -9.77 -15.16 6.09
CA PRO A 197 -8.69 -16.15 6.09
C PRO A 197 -8.57 -16.95 7.40
N ASP A 198 -8.97 -16.36 8.54
CA ASP A 198 -9.10 -17.01 9.86
C ASP A 198 -10.44 -17.69 10.10
N ASN A 199 -11.22 -17.95 9.05
CA ASN A 199 -12.46 -18.71 9.09
C ASN A 199 -13.55 -18.10 9.99
N VAL A 200 -13.55 -16.78 10.14
CA VAL A 200 -14.54 -16.03 10.92
C VAL A 200 -15.48 -15.28 9.97
N PRO A 201 -16.79 -15.24 10.21
CA PRO A 201 -17.70 -14.37 9.47
C PRO A 201 -17.34 -12.90 9.62
N ILE A 202 -17.64 -12.09 8.61
CA ILE A 202 -17.56 -10.63 8.75
C ILE A 202 -18.82 -10.18 9.47
N GLU A 203 -18.70 -9.89 10.77
CA GLU A 203 -19.83 -9.60 11.67
C GLU A 203 -20.81 -8.55 11.10
N GLN A 204 -20.31 -7.42 10.62
CA GLN A 204 -21.16 -6.37 10.03
C GLN A 204 -21.96 -6.86 8.80
N ARG A 205 -21.37 -7.77 8.02
CA ARG A 205 -22.01 -8.34 6.83
C ARG A 205 -23.09 -9.34 7.24
N GLU A 206 -22.80 -10.20 8.21
CA GLU A 206 -23.77 -11.14 8.78
C GLU A 206 -24.98 -10.40 9.38
N GLN A 207 -24.74 -9.34 10.15
CA GLN A 207 -25.79 -8.47 10.69
C GLN A 207 -26.65 -7.83 9.58
N LEU A 208 -26.03 -7.34 8.50
CA LEU A 208 -26.76 -6.79 7.36
C LEU A 208 -27.64 -7.85 6.67
N ILE A 209 -27.08 -9.05 6.41
CA ILE A 209 -27.83 -10.15 5.77
C ILE A 209 -29.06 -10.50 6.61
N ALA A 210 -28.90 -10.59 7.93
CA ALA A 210 -30.00 -10.84 8.86
C ALA A 210 -31.06 -9.72 8.80
N ALA A 211 -30.62 -8.45 8.87
CA ALA A 211 -31.51 -7.28 8.84
C ALA A 211 -32.32 -7.20 7.53
N VAL A 212 -31.67 -7.37 6.37
CA VAL A 212 -32.34 -7.34 5.06
C VAL A 212 -33.31 -8.51 4.90
N THR A 213 -32.91 -9.71 5.31
CA THR A 213 -33.78 -10.91 5.23
C THR A 213 -35.03 -10.75 6.11
N ALA A 214 -34.85 -10.33 7.36
CA ALA A 214 -35.96 -10.11 8.29
C ALA A 214 -36.90 -8.98 7.82
N SER A 215 -36.34 -7.91 7.26
CA SER A 215 -37.12 -6.79 6.72
C SER A 215 -37.91 -7.18 5.47
N ALA A 216 -37.29 -7.89 4.53
CA ALA A 216 -37.98 -8.41 3.35
C ALA A 216 -39.13 -9.36 3.71
N GLN A 217 -38.94 -10.20 4.75
CA GLN A 217 -39.99 -11.07 5.27
C GLN A 217 -41.18 -10.27 5.85
N ARG A 218 -40.91 -9.22 6.63
CA ARG A 218 -41.95 -8.35 7.22
C ARG A 218 -42.71 -7.55 6.16
N ILE A 219 -41.99 -6.97 5.19
CA ILE A 219 -42.57 -6.28 4.03
C ILE A 219 -43.35 -7.27 3.16
N GLY A 220 -42.93 -8.53 3.13
CA GLY A 220 -43.53 -9.64 2.39
C GLY A 220 -43.19 -9.58 0.91
N VAL A 221 -41.90 -9.46 0.61
CA VAL A 221 -41.29 -9.52 -0.73
C VAL A 221 -40.17 -10.56 -0.77
N PRO A 222 -39.83 -11.14 -1.94
CA PRO A 222 -38.74 -12.10 -2.04
C PRO A 222 -37.37 -11.52 -1.69
N CYS A 223 -36.56 -12.31 -0.98
CA CYS A 223 -35.15 -12.02 -0.69
C CYS A 223 -34.30 -13.23 -1.07
N TYR A 224 -33.23 -13.02 -1.84
CA TYR A 224 -32.28 -14.05 -2.24
C TYR A 224 -30.95 -13.85 -1.51
N ASP A 225 -30.56 -14.83 -0.70
CA ASP A 225 -29.24 -14.92 -0.09
C ASP A 225 -28.33 -15.83 -0.95
N PRO A 226 -27.22 -15.32 -1.51
CA PRO A 226 -26.26 -16.11 -2.28
C PRO A 226 -25.48 -17.16 -1.46
N THR A 227 -25.47 -17.06 -0.13
CA THR A 227 -24.63 -17.87 0.78
C THR A 227 -24.82 -19.38 0.63
N PRO A 228 -26.04 -19.93 0.52
CA PRO A 228 -26.22 -21.37 0.32
C PRO A 228 -25.59 -21.89 -0.99
N LEU A 229 -25.64 -21.09 -2.07
CA LEU A 229 -25.04 -21.45 -3.34
C LEU A 229 -23.51 -21.41 -3.25
N MET A 230 -22.94 -20.38 -2.60
CA MET A 230 -21.50 -20.31 -2.31
C MET A 230 -21.03 -21.55 -1.54
N ASN A 231 -21.74 -21.91 -0.45
CA ASN A 231 -21.39 -23.07 0.37
C ASN A 231 -21.44 -24.38 -0.41
N LYS A 232 -22.36 -24.51 -1.37
CA LYS A 232 -22.48 -25.71 -2.22
C LYS A 232 -21.32 -25.88 -3.20
N ILE A 233 -20.76 -24.78 -3.71
CA ILE A 233 -19.65 -24.83 -4.69
C ILE A 233 -18.27 -24.66 -4.04
N GLY A 234 -18.24 -24.13 -2.82
CA GLY A 234 -17.04 -23.76 -2.07
C GLY A 234 -16.66 -22.30 -2.29
N GLN A 235 -16.28 -21.60 -1.21
CA GLN A 235 -15.87 -20.18 -1.26
C GLN A 235 -14.72 -19.94 -2.24
N ALA A 236 -13.78 -20.88 -2.35
CA ALA A 236 -12.63 -20.76 -3.26
C ALA A 236 -13.00 -20.74 -4.74
N GLU A 237 -14.09 -21.42 -5.11
CA GLU A 237 -14.64 -21.41 -6.47
C GLU A 237 -15.65 -20.27 -6.66
N ALA A 238 -16.20 -19.74 -5.57
CA ALA A 238 -17.23 -18.72 -5.60
C ALA A 238 -16.69 -17.29 -5.65
N MET A 239 -15.60 -17.05 -4.94
CA MET A 239 -15.02 -15.73 -4.72
C MET A 239 -13.64 -15.63 -5.38
N GLU A 240 -13.28 -14.45 -5.87
CA GLU A 240 -12.00 -14.23 -6.55
C GLU A 240 -10.77 -14.45 -5.64
N ASP A 241 -9.59 -14.48 -6.27
CA ASP A 241 -8.32 -14.87 -5.65
C ASP A 241 -8.42 -16.17 -4.82
N GLY A 242 -9.15 -17.15 -5.35
CA GLY A 242 -9.32 -18.47 -4.73
C GLY A 242 -10.00 -18.42 -3.36
N GLY A 243 -10.87 -17.43 -3.10
CA GLY A 243 -11.58 -17.30 -1.83
C GLY A 243 -11.05 -16.22 -0.89
N LEU A 244 -9.97 -15.52 -1.27
CA LEU A 244 -9.36 -14.46 -0.46
C LEU A 244 -9.92 -13.07 -0.76
N ASP A 245 -10.36 -12.84 -1.99
CA ASP A 245 -11.15 -11.66 -2.32
C ASP A 245 -12.58 -11.86 -1.82
N LEU A 246 -12.93 -11.19 -0.71
CA LEU A 246 -14.25 -11.34 -0.10
C LEU A 246 -15.31 -10.40 -0.71
N THR A 247 -14.98 -9.72 -1.80
CA THR A 247 -15.79 -8.69 -2.47
C THR A 247 -16.24 -9.07 -3.87
N HIS A 248 -15.40 -9.77 -4.65
CA HIS A 248 -15.70 -10.10 -6.05
C HIS A 248 -16.08 -11.58 -6.24
N TYR A 249 -17.04 -11.83 -7.14
CA TYR A 249 -17.50 -13.17 -7.49
C TYR A 249 -16.75 -13.69 -8.70
N THR A 250 -16.42 -14.98 -8.71
CA THR A 250 -15.88 -15.62 -9.92
C THR A 250 -16.94 -15.65 -11.04
N PRO A 251 -16.52 -15.70 -12.31
CA PRO A 251 -17.45 -15.87 -13.43
C PRO A 251 -18.34 -17.13 -13.30
N VAL A 252 -17.79 -18.21 -12.76
CA VAL A 252 -18.53 -19.47 -12.55
C VAL A 252 -19.66 -19.29 -11.54
N PHE A 253 -19.42 -18.54 -10.47
CA PHE A 253 -20.44 -18.27 -9.46
C PHE A 253 -21.50 -17.31 -9.97
N ALA A 254 -21.07 -16.23 -10.64
CA ALA A 254 -21.96 -15.28 -11.32
C ALA A 254 -22.94 -15.99 -12.27
N GLU A 255 -22.44 -16.92 -13.11
CA GLU A 255 -23.28 -17.70 -14.01
C GLU A 255 -24.34 -18.52 -13.27
N ARG A 256 -23.95 -19.21 -12.19
CA ARG A 256 -24.89 -20.03 -11.40
C ARG A 256 -25.94 -19.18 -10.69
N LEU A 257 -25.55 -18.02 -10.17
CA LEU A 257 -26.48 -17.05 -9.58
C LEU A 257 -27.54 -16.62 -10.59
N CYS A 258 -27.12 -16.24 -11.79
CA CYS A 258 -28.08 -15.82 -12.81
C CYS A 258 -29.00 -16.97 -13.26
N ALA A 259 -28.48 -18.19 -13.36
CA ALA A 259 -29.31 -19.37 -13.67
C ALA A 259 -30.40 -19.59 -12.61
N GLU A 260 -30.07 -19.41 -11.32
CA GLU A 260 -31.05 -19.48 -10.24
C GLU A 260 -32.05 -18.32 -10.26
N TRP A 261 -31.59 -17.08 -10.48
CA TRP A 261 -32.47 -15.92 -10.57
C TRP A 261 -33.45 -16.04 -11.74
N PHE A 262 -32.97 -16.46 -12.91
CA PHE A 262 -33.82 -16.70 -14.07
C PHE A 262 -34.87 -17.77 -13.78
N LYS A 263 -34.44 -18.92 -13.23
CA LYS A 263 -35.34 -20.03 -12.91
C LYS A 263 -36.40 -19.65 -11.86
N THR A 264 -36.00 -18.91 -10.83
CA THR A 264 -36.80 -18.70 -9.62
C THR A 264 -37.66 -17.45 -9.69
N PHE A 265 -37.18 -16.37 -10.30
CA PHE A 265 -37.85 -15.07 -10.27
C PHE A 265 -38.32 -14.58 -11.64
N MET A 266 -37.56 -14.83 -12.71
CA MET A 266 -37.91 -14.30 -14.03
C MET A 266 -38.85 -15.22 -14.79
N ARG A 267 -38.46 -16.49 -14.98
CA ARG A 267 -39.22 -17.49 -15.74
C ARG A 267 -40.67 -17.64 -15.27
N PRO A 268 -41.00 -17.65 -13.96
CA PRO A 268 -42.39 -17.76 -13.51
C PRO A 268 -43.26 -16.55 -13.89
N ARG A 269 -42.65 -15.39 -14.16
CA ARG A 269 -43.33 -14.15 -14.56
C ARG A 269 -43.41 -13.97 -16.08
N MET A 270 -42.79 -14.85 -16.86
CA MET A 270 -42.86 -14.83 -18.32
C MET A 270 -44.13 -15.56 -18.79
N SER A 271 -44.84 -15.00 -19.78
CA SER A 271 -46.00 -15.69 -20.38
C SER A 271 -45.59 -17.01 -21.04
N ALA A 272 -46.48 -18.01 -20.99
CA ALA A 272 -46.28 -19.36 -21.53
C ALA A 272 -45.90 -19.42 -23.03
N ALA A 273 -46.08 -18.33 -23.77
CA ALA A 273 -45.74 -18.22 -25.19
C ALA A 273 -44.26 -17.91 -25.48
N THR A 274 -43.40 -17.82 -24.46
CA THR A 274 -41.97 -17.57 -24.67
C THR A 274 -41.25 -18.87 -25.02
N THR A 275 -41.00 -19.09 -26.31
CA THR A 275 -40.22 -20.22 -26.80
C THR A 275 -38.83 -20.20 -26.15
N GLN A 276 -38.44 -21.28 -25.48
CA GLN A 276 -37.05 -21.41 -25.03
C GLN A 276 -36.14 -21.40 -26.26
N PRO A 277 -35.04 -20.64 -26.27
CA PRO A 277 -33.96 -20.91 -27.20
C PRO A 277 -33.52 -22.36 -26.96
N SER A 278 -33.63 -23.23 -27.96
CA SER A 278 -33.07 -24.57 -27.85
C SER A 278 -31.56 -24.43 -27.83
N VAL A 279 -30.95 -24.54 -26.65
CA VAL A 279 -29.49 -24.61 -26.54
C VAL A 279 -29.04 -25.86 -27.32
N PRO A 280 -28.21 -25.72 -28.36
CA PRO A 280 -27.72 -26.88 -29.10
C PRO A 280 -27.01 -27.84 -28.15
N LYS A 281 -27.32 -29.13 -28.22
CA LYS A 281 -26.59 -30.16 -27.47
C LYS A 281 -25.22 -30.36 -28.13
N LEU A 282 -24.22 -29.65 -27.63
CA LEU A 282 -22.82 -29.79 -28.03
C LEU A 282 -22.17 -30.94 -27.27
N ALA A 283 -21.21 -31.62 -27.90
CA ALA A 283 -20.36 -32.56 -27.19
C ALA A 283 -19.42 -31.82 -26.22
N ALA A 284 -18.92 -32.50 -25.18
CA ALA A 284 -18.10 -31.87 -24.14
C ALA A 284 -16.77 -31.29 -24.66
N ASP A 285 -16.27 -31.80 -25.78
CA ASP A 285 -15.07 -31.35 -26.49
C ASP A 285 -15.32 -30.24 -27.51
N GLU A 286 -16.60 -29.93 -27.75
CA GLU A 286 -17.09 -28.83 -28.59
C GLU A 286 -17.47 -27.59 -27.75
N SER A 287 -17.34 -27.63 -26.42
CA SER A 287 -17.61 -26.47 -25.57
C SER A 287 -16.57 -25.37 -25.79
N ALA A 288 -17.00 -24.11 -25.70
CA ALA A 288 -16.11 -22.96 -25.86
C ALA A 288 -14.92 -23.03 -24.87
N ASP A 289 -15.19 -23.31 -23.59
CA ASP A 289 -14.14 -23.45 -22.56
C ASP A 289 -13.08 -24.51 -22.90
N ARG A 290 -13.48 -25.63 -23.52
CA ARG A 290 -12.53 -26.70 -23.85
C ARG A 290 -11.70 -26.36 -25.07
N ILE A 291 -12.29 -25.67 -26.04
CA ILE A 291 -11.58 -25.14 -27.20
C ILE A 291 -10.63 -24.01 -26.77
N GLU A 292 -11.05 -23.16 -25.83
CA GLU A 292 -10.22 -22.11 -25.24
C GLU A 292 -9.00 -22.70 -24.53
N LYS A 293 -9.17 -23.76 -23.73
CA LYS A 293 -8.04 -24.48 -23.11
C LYS A 293 -7.05 -25.05 -24.12
N LEU A 294 -7.51 -25.54 -25.28
CA LEU A 294 -6.63 -25.99 -26.36
C LEU A 294 -5.86 -24.82 -26.99
N TRP A 295 -6.50 -23.66 -27.08
CA TRP A 295 -5.84 -22.45 -27.56
C TRP A 295 -4.75 -22.00 -26.58
N ASP A 296 -5.10 -21.90 -25.29
CA ASP A 296 -4.19 -21.49 -24.22
C ASP A 296 -3.03 -22.49 -24.00
N SER A 297 -3.22 -23.78 -24.31
CA SER A 297 -2.15 -24.80 -24.26
C SER A 297 -1.21 -24.77 -25.47
N GLY A 298 -1.42 -23.87 -26.43
CA GLY A 298 -0.62 -23.74 -27.64
C GLY A 298 -1.04 -24.66 -28.80
N GLU A 299 -2.15 -25.40 -28.68
CA GLU A 299 -2.71 -26.23 -29.77
C GLU A 299 -3.55 -25.39 -30.75
N LEU A 300 -2.98 -24.27 -31.22
CA LEU A 300 -3.68 -23.19 -31.93
C LEU A 300 -4.48 -23.68 -33.15
N ARG A 301 -3.89 -24.58 -33.95
CA ARG A 301 -4.51 -25.11 -35.17
C ARG A 301 -5.77 -25.92 -34.86
N GLU A 302 -5.73 -26.72 -33.80
CA GLU A 302 -6.85 -27.59 -33.42
C GLU A 302 -7.99 -26.76 -32.82
N ALA A 303 -7.67 -25.83 -31.93
CA ALA A 303 -8.65 -24.90 -31.37
C ALA A 303 -9.36 -24.07 -32.46
N SER A 304 -8.59 -23.49 -33.39
CA SER A 304 -9.12 -22.72 -34.53
C SER A 304 -9.99 -23.58 -35.46
N ARG A 305 -9.61 -24.83 -35.72
CA ARG A 305 -10.41 -25.76 -36.52
C ARG A 305 -11.76 -26.06 -35.84
N ARG A 306 -11.73 -26.38 -34.54
CA ARG A 306 -12.93 -26.75 -33.77
C ARG A 306 -13.91 -25.61 -33.63
N VAL A 307 -13.46 -24.39 -33.29
CA VAL A 307 -14.37 -23.24 -33.14
C VAL A 307 -15.10 -22.95 -34.46
N ARG A 308 -14.40 -23.01 -35.59
CA ARG A 308 -14.98 -22.81 -36.93
C ARG A 308 -15.91 -23.95 -37.34
N GLU A 309 -15.67 -25.18 -36.91
CA GLU A 309 -16.54 -26.32 -37.16
C GLU A 309 -17.85 -26.23 -36.38
N VAL A 310 -17.80 -25.77 -35.13
CA VAL A 310 -18.99 -25.51 -34.32
C VAL A 310 -19.79 -24.34 -34.91
N LEU A 311 -19.16 -23.22 -35.23
CA LEU A 311 -19.84 -22.05 -35.81
C LEU A 311 -20.41 -22.30 -37.22
N ARG A 312 -19.83 -23.22 -38.00
CA ARG A 312 -20.43 -23.66 -39.28
C ARG A 312 -21.75 -24.42 -39.09
N ARG A 313 -21.85 -25.23 -38.03
CA ARG A 313 -23.07 -26.00 -37.71
C ARG A 313 -24.11 -25.16 -36.97
N HIS A 314 -23.65 -24.24 -36.14
CA HIS A 314 -24.48 -23.38 -35.30
C HIS A 314 -24.03 -21.92 -35.43
N PRO A 315 -24.35 -21.24 -36.54
CA PRO A 315 -24.03 -19.83 -36.72
C PRO A 315 -24.67 -18.99 -35.60
N GLY A 316 -23.90 -18.10 -34.98
CA GLY A 316 -24.41 -17.20 -33.94
C GLY A 316 -24.43 -17.76 -32.52
N LEU A 317 -23.73 -18.87 -32.23
CA LEU A 317 -23.48 -19.28 -30.85
C LEU A 317 -22.61 -18.22 -30.13
N PRO A 318 -23.10 -17.56 -29.05
CA PRO A 318 -22.42 -16.41 -28.46
C PRO A 318 -21.01 -16.72 -27.95
N ASP A 319 -20.85 -17.76 -27.11
CA ASP A 319 -19.56 -18.07 -26.48
C ASP A 319 -18.50 -18.49 -27.52
N HIS A 320 -18.90 -19.23 -28.57
CA HIS A 320 -17.99 -19.62 -29.66
C HIS A 320 -17.65 -18.46 -30.59
N THR A 321 -18.59 -17.54 -30.83
CA THR A 321 -18.34 -16.33 -31.64
C THR A 321 -17.35 -15.43 -30.91
N LEU A 322 -17.54 -15.26 -29.60
CA LEU A 322 -16.62 -14.52 -28.74
C LEU A 322 -15.22 -15.15 -28.73
N LEU A 323 -15.13 -16.48 -28.58
CA LEU A 323 -13.86 -17.21 -28.65
C LEU A 323 -13.20 -17.04 -30.03
N PHE A 324 -13.97 -17.08 -31.12
CA PHE A 324 -13.42 -16.89 -32.45
C PHE A 324 -12.93 -15.45 -32.66
N ALA A 325 -13.62 -14.45 -32.12
CA ALA A 325 -13.17 -13.06 -32.13
C ALA A 325 -11.85 -12.89 -31.35
N ARG A 326 -11.72 -13.52 -30.18
CA ARG A 326 -10.45 -13.57 -29.41
C ARG A 326 -9.32 -14.19 -30.23
N ILE A 327 -9.58 -15.33 -30.88
CA ILE A 327 -8.59 -16.00 -31.74
C ILE A 327 -8.13 -15.09 -32.88
N GLN A 328 -9.05 -14.38 -33.54
CA GLN A 328 -8.72 -13.46 -34.63
C GLN A 328 -7.90 -12.26 -34.13
N GLU A 329 -8.27 -11.71 -32.96
CA GLU A 329 -7.51 -10.65 -32.29
C GLU A 329 -6.06 -11.09 -32.03
N GLU A 330 -5.86 -12.24 -31.39
CA GLU A 330 -4.53 -12.73 -31.01
C GLU A 330 -3.67 -13.07 -32.23
N LEU A 331 -4.29 -13.38 -33.37
CA LEU A 331 -3.63 -13.55 -34.66
C LEU A 331 -3.33 -12.23 -35.41
N GLY A 332 -3.78 -11.08 -34.87
CA GLY A 332 -3.59 -9.75 -35.45
C GLY A 332 -4.65 -9.33 -36.46
N ASP A 333 -5.71 -10.12 -36.67
CA ASP A 333 -6.86 -9.77 -37.51
C ASP A 333 -7.92 -9.00 -36.69
N TYR A 334 -7.58 -7.76 -36.34
CA TYR A 334 -8.44 -6.90 -35.50
C TYR A 334 -9.75 -6.54 -36.20
N GLU A 335 -9.73 -6.30 -37.52
CA GLU A 335 -10.94 -5.98 -38.28
C GLU A 335 -11.88 -7.19 -38.38
N GLY A 336 -11.35 -8.39 -38.64
CA GLY A 336 -12.12 -9.63 -38.63
C GLY A 336 -12.71 -9.94 -37.26
N SER A 337 -11.96 -9.67 -36.18
CA SER A 337 -12.47 -9.78 -34.81
C SER A 337 -13.62 -8.81 -34.53
N LEU A 338 -13.50 -7.54 -34.94
CA LEU A 338 -14.58 -6.55 -34.81
C LEU A 338 -15.84 -6.94 -35.62
N ALA A 339 -15.66 -7.49 -36.82
CA ALA A 339 -16.77 -7.93 -37.66
C ALA A 339 -17.57 -9.07 -37.01
N LEU A 340 -16.90 -9.98 -36.27
CA LEU A 340 -17.56 -11.05 -35.52
C LEU A 340 -18.38 -10.54 -34.33
N LEU A 341 -17.93 -9.44 -33.72
CA LEU A 341 -18.59 -8.82 -32.56
C LEU A 341 -19.62 -7.76 -32.95
N SER A 342 -19.78 -7.48 -34.24
CA SER A 342 -20.79 -6.57 -34.78
C SER A 342 -21.92 -7.39 -35.40
N SER A 343 -23.16 -7.23 -34.92
CA SER A 343 -24.32 -7.86 -35.54
C SER A 343 -24.68 -7.21 -36.88
N ALA A 344 -25.42 -7.93 -37.72
CA ALA A 344 -25.91 -7.44 -39.01
C ALA A 344 -26.79 -6.17 -38.91
N ASP A 345 -27.41 -5.93 -37.75
CA ASP A 345 -28.24 -4.75 -37.46
C ASP A 345 -27.43 -3.59 -36.83
N GLY A 346 -26.09 -3.72 -36.76
CA GLY A 346 -25.20 -2.72 -36.17
C GLY A 346 -25.12 -2.73 -34.64
N ALA A 347 -25.85 -3.63 -33.96
CA ALA A 347 -25.71 -3.82 -32.51
C ALA A 347 -24.40 -4.56 -32.20
N VAL A 348 -23.60 -4.01 -31.27
CA VAL A 348 -22.33 -4.58 -30.83
C VAL A 348 -22.57 -5.63 -29.75
N ALA A 349 -21.80 -6.73 -29.77
CA ALA A 349 -21.83 -7.76 -28.74
C ALA A 349 -21.60 -7.15 -27.35
N SER A 350 -22.52 -7.43 -26.42
CA SER A 350 -22.50 -6.88 -25.06
C SER A 350 -21.99 -7.92 -24.05
N GLY A 351 -21.19 -7.48 -23.08
CA GLY A 351 -20.63 -8.32 -22.02
C GLY A 351 -19.16 -8.00 -21.77
N SER A 352 -18.71 -8.24 -20.55
CA SER A 352 -17.38 -7.83 -20.07
C SER A 352 -16.22 -8.33 -20.96
N LYS A 353 -16.26 -9.61 -21.35
CA LYS A 353 -15.26 -10.22 -22.24
C LYS A 353 -15.28 -9.65 -23.67
N ALA A 354 -16.47 -9.37 -24.21
CA ALA A 354 -16.60 -8.78 -25.55
C ALA A 354 -16.05 -7.35 -25.57
N GLU A 355 -16.39 -6.55 -24.55
CA GLU A 355 -15.89 -5.18 -24.38
C GLU A 355 -14.37 -5.12 -24.28
N GLN A 356 -13.72 -6.08 -23.61
CA GLN A 356 -12.26 -6.16 -23.56
C GLN A 356 -11.63 -6.43 -24.94
N ILE A 357 -12.17 -7.39 -25.71
CA ILE A 357 -11.68 -7.68 -27.08
C ILE A 357 -11.90 -6.46 -27.98
N LEU A 358 -13.08 -5.85 -27.93
CA LEU A 358 -13.39 -4.62 -28.67
C LEU A 358 -12.42 -3.51 -28.30
N MET A 359 -12.19 -3.27 -27.01
CA MET A 359 -11.27 -2.25 -26.51
C MET A 359 -9.86 -2.45 -27.09
N ARG A 360 -9.32 -3.67 -27.01
CA ARG A 360 -7.98 -3.99 -27.54
C ARG A 360 -7.93 -3.82 -29.06
N ASN A 361 -8.91 -4.32 -29.79
CA ASN A 361 -8.99 -4.15 -31.25
C ASN A 361 -9.01 -2.66 -31.65
N GLN A 362 -9.87 -1.85 -31.03
CA GLN A 362 -9.97 -0.42 -31.35
C GLN A 362 -8.68 0.32 -31.00
N PHE A 363 -8.05 -0.03 -29.88
CA PHE A 363 -6.74 0.52 -29.48
C PHE A 363 -5.64 0.18 -30.49
N LYS A 364 -5.56 -1.09 -30.93
CA LYS A 364 -4.57 -1.54 -31.92
C LYS A 364 -4.77 -0.91 -33.30
N LEU A 365 -6.01 -0.56 -33.64
CA LEU A 365 -6.36 0.18 -34.86
C LEU A 365 -6.18 1.72 -34.73
N GLY A 366 -5.72 2.23 -33.59
CA GLY A 366 -5.51 3.66 -33.35
C GLY A 366 -6.79 4.47 -33.15
N ARG A 367 -7.93 3.83 -32.89
CA ARG A 367 -9.23 4.47 -32.64
C ARG A 367 -9.38 4.75 -31.14
N PHE A 368 -8.60 5.73 -30.67
CA PHE A 368 -8.40 6.03 -29.25
C PHE A 368 -9.66 6.56 -28.55
N ASP A 369 -10.57 7.21 -29.26
CA ASP A 369 -11.86 7.68 -28.74
C ASP A 369 -12.74 6.50 -28.27
N VAL A 370 -12.93 5.50 -29.13
CA VAL A 370 -13.73 4.31 -28.82
C VAL A 370 -13.01 3.44 -27.79
N ALA A 371 -11.70 3.25 -27.94
CA ALA A 371 -10.90 2.49 -26.98
C ALA A 371 -10.96 3.10 -25.57
N TYR A 372 -10.83 4.43 -25.46
CA TYR A 372 -10.97 5.14 -24.19
C TYR A 372 -12.37 4.96 -23.60
N SER A 373 -13.43 5.12 -24.40
CA SER A 373 -14.81 4.95 -23.93
C SER A 373 -15.06 3.53 -23.40
N LEU A 374 -14.55 2.50 -24.08
CA LEU A 374 -14.67 1.11 -23.64
C LEU A 374 -13.85 0.84 -22.37
N ALA A 375 -12.61 1.33 -22.30
CA ALA A 375 -11.76 1.17 -21.12
C ALA A 375 -12.33 1.88 -19.89
N ALA A 376 -12.80 3.13 -20.04
CA ALA A 376 -13.48 3.88 -18.99
C ALA A 376 -14.82 3.24 -18.58
N GLY A 377 -15.50 2.59 -19.54
CA GLY A 377 -16.61 1.68 -19.28
C GLY A 377 -16.17 0.56 -18.34
N LEU A 378 -15.28 -0.32 -18.77
CA LEU A 378 -14.80 -1.48 -18.00
C LEU A 378 -14.30 -1.11 -16.60
N MET A 379 -13.46 -0.08 -16.48
CA MET A 379 -12.99 0.38 -15.16
C MET A 379 -14.14 0.88 -14.29
N GLY A 380 -15.17 1.50 -14.88
CA GLY A 380 -16.38 1.90 -14.15
C GLY A 380 -17.25 0.73 -13.71
N ASP A 381 -17.09 -0.45 -14.34
CA ASP A 381 -17.69 -1.72 -13.91
C ASP A 381 -16.85 -2.43 -12.84
N GLU A 382 -15.84 -1.75 -12.28
CA GLU A 382 -14.87 -2.33 -11.33
C GLU A 382 -14.04 -3.47 -11.96
N ILE A 383 -13.95 -3.50 -13.30
CA ILE A 383 -13.07 -4.40 -14.04
C ILE A 383 -11.78 -3.64 -14.36
N GLU A 384 -10.86 -3.63 -13.39
CA GLU A 384 -9.57 -2.94 -13.50
C GLU A 384 -8.44 -3.96 -13.63
N THR A 385 -7.87 -4.06 -14.84
CA THR A 385 -6.61 -4.77 -15.09
C THR A 385 -5.53 -3.79 -15.52
N PRO A 386 -4.24 -4.09 -15.31
CA PRO A 386 -3.14 -3.24 -15.79
C PRO A 386 -3.26 -2.89 -17.29
N GLU A 387 -3.71 -3.85 -18.11
CA GLU A 387 -3.94 -3.61 -19.54
C GLU A 387 -5.04 -2.57 -19.81
N ILE A 388 -6.21 -2.72 -19.15
CA ILE A 388 -7.35 -1.79 -19.32
C ILE A 388 -6.94 -0.38 -18.91
N VAL A 389 -6.29 -0.23 -17.74
CA VAL A 389 -5.87 1.07 -17.22
C VAL A 389 -4.80 1.70 -18.13
N ARG A 390 -3.85 0.89 -18.63
CA ARG A 390 -2.85 1.36 -19.60
C ARG A 390 -3.49 1.87 -20.89
N ILE A 391 -4.45 1.13 -21.46
CA ILE A 391 -5.18 1.55 -22.67
C ILE A 391 -5.93 2.86 -22.42
N ALA A 392 -6.57 2.99 -21.25
CA ALA A 392 -7.24 4.23 -20.87
C ALA A 392 -6.25 5.41 -20.75
N ALA A 393 -5.10 5.20 -20.11
CA ALA A 393 -4.08 6.25 -19.92
C ALA A 393 -3.49 6.73 -21.26
N VAL A 394 -3.11 5.80 -22.13
CA VAL A 394 -2.56 6.11 -23.47
C VAL A 394 -3.61 6.80 -24.34
N SER A 395 -4.84 6.27 -24.37
CA SER A 395 -5.91 6.83 -25.19
C SER A 395 -6.30 8.23 -24.72
N ALA A 396 -6.40 8.46 -23.40
CA ALA A 396 -6.61 9.80 -22.83
C ALA A 396 -5.51 10.78 -23.26
N GLY A 397 -4.26 10.32 -23.31
CA GLY A 397 -3.12 11.14 -23.74
C GLY A 397 -3.24 11.57 -25.20
N HIS A 398 -3.64 10.65 -26.09
CA HIS A 398 -3.91 10.96 -27.50
C HIS A 398 -5.10 11.91 -27.69
N LEU A 399 -6.06 11.90 -26.77
CA LEU A 399 -7.24 12.77 -26.80
C LEU A 399 -7.00 14.14 -26.14
N GLY A 400 -5.88 14.32 -25.43
CA GLY A 400 -5.55 15.57 -24.73
C GLY A 400 -6.20 15.72 -23.35
N TYR A 401 -6.69 14.62 -22.76
CA TYR A 401 -7.31 14.61 -21.42
C TYR A 401 -6.23 14.52 -20.33
N VAL A 402 -5.58 15.64 -20.03
CA VAL A 402 -4.36 15.70 -19.19
C VAL A 402 -4.55 15.09 -17.80
N ASP A 403 -5.63 15.44 -17.11
CA ASP A 403 -5.90 14.99 -15.74
C ASP A 403 -6.21 13.49 -15.70
N GLU A 404 -7.01 13.01 -16.66
CA GLU A 404 -7.34 11.58 -16.81
C GLU A 404 -6.11 10.76 -17.21
N THR A 405 -5.24 11.29 -18.07
CA THR A 405 -3.96 10.65 -18.41
C THR A 405 -3.10 10.48 -17.16
N LEU A 406 -2.89 11.56 -16.40
CA LEU A 406 -2.08 11.52 -15.19
C LEU A 406 -2.67 10.57 -14.14
N GLY A 407 -3.98 10.64 -13.92
CA GLY A 407 -4.70 9.79 -12.97
C GLY A 407 -4.63 8.31 -13.34
N ASN A 408 -4.85 7.96 -14.61
CA ASN A 408 -4.81 6.57 -15.07
C ASN A 408 -3.37 6.01 -15.03
N TRP A 409 -2.33 6.79 -15.35
CA TRP A 409 -0.94 6.32 -15.18
C TRP A 409 -0.57 6.10 -13.70
N LYS A 410 -0.97 7.01 -12.80
CA LYS A 410 -0.80 6.81 -11.35
C LYS A 410 -1.53 5.54 -10.88
N GLN A 411 -2.75 5.31 -11.36
CA GLN A 411 -3.52 4.10 -11.03
C GLN A 411 -2.83 2.84 -11.56
N LEU A 412 -2.30 2.87 -12.80
CA LEU A 412 -1.57 1.74 -13.37
C LEU A 412 -0.40 1.33 -12.48
N PHE A 413 0.41 2.28 -12.03
CA PHE A 413 1.51 2.00 -11.11
C PHE A 413 1.05 1.32 -9.81
N ARG A 414 -0.08 1.76 -9.24
CA ARG A 414 -0.61 1.25 -7.97
C ARG A 414 -1.19 -0.16 -8.06
N ILE A 415 -1.72 -0.54 -9.22
CA ILE A 415 -2.30 -1.88 -9.45
C ILE A 415 -1.30 -2.88 -10.06
N SER A 416 -0.21 -2.39 -10.66
CA SER A 416 0.85 -3.24 -11.19
C SER A 416 1.78 -3.76 -10.10
N SER A 417 2.39 -4.93 -10.32
CA SER A 417 3.47 -5.40 -9.45
C SER A 417 4.71 -4.52 -9.67
N PRO A 418 5.52 -4.23 -8.63
CA PRO A 418 6.74 -3.41 -8.78
C PRO A 418 7.77 -3.97 -9.76
N GLN A 419 7.69 -5.27 -10.11
CA GLN A 419 8.57 -5.92 -11.08
C GLN A 419 8.03 -5.86 -12.52
N ASP A 420 6.77 -5.44 -12.72
CA ASP A 420 6.15 -5.41 -14.03
C ASP A 420 6.68 -4.25 -14.86
N ALA A 421 6.90 -4.49 -16.17
CA ALA A 421 7.29 -3.43 -17.09
C ALA A 421 6.29 -2.26 -17.12
N GLY A 422 4.99 -2.56 -16.90
CA GLY A 422 3.94 -1.55 -16.81
C GLY A 422 4.07 -0.61 -15.61
N ALA A 423 4.62 -1.06 -14.49
CA ALA A 423 4.88 -0.21 -13.33
C ALA A 423 6.01 0.80 -13.63
N VAL A 424 7.08 0.35 -14.29
CA VAL A 424 8.19 1.22 -14.69
C VAL A 424 7.73 2.25 -15.73
N GLU A 425 6.98 1.81 -16.74
CA GLU A 425 6.39 2.70 -17.75
C GLU A 425 5.50 3.78 -17.10
N ALA A 426 4.64 3.39 -16.15
CA ALA A 426 3.78 4.30 -15.43
C ALA A 426 4.57 5.32 -14.58
N ALA A 427 5.55 4.83 -13.80
CA ALA A 427 6.41 5.68 -12.97
C ALA A 427 7.10 6.77 -13.80
N ASP A 428 7.70 6.36 -14.92
CA ASP A 428 8.41 7.24 -15.85
C ASP A 428 7.50 8.25 -16.53
N THR A 429 6.32 7.80 -16.96
CA THR A 429 5.38 8.66 -17.68
C THR A 429 4.80 9.73 -16.77
N VAL A 430 4.39 9.37 -15.54
CA VAL A 430 3.90 10.34 -14.54
C VAL A 430 5.00 11.34 -14.18
N LEU A 431 6.23 10.86 -13.93
CA LEU A 431 7.34 11.75 -13.61
C LEU A 431 7.61 12.75 -14.75
N ALA A 432 7.61 12.28 -16.00
CA ALA A 432 7.80 13.15 -17.17
C ALA A 432 6.68 14.18 -17.31
N LEU A 433 5.41 13.79 -17.11
CA LEU A 433 4.27 14.70 -17.18
C LEU A 433 4.34 15.79 -16.10
N LEU A 434 4.71 15.43 -14.86
CA LEU A 434 4.86 16.38 -13.76
C LEU A 434 6.05 17.32 -13.96
N GLN A 435 7.17 16.81 -14.50
CA GLN A 435 8.31 17.66 -14.84
C GLN A 435 7.98 18.63 -15.98
N ALA A 436 7.22 18.19 -16.98
CA ALA A 436 6.78 19.02 -18.09
C ALA A 436 5.77 20.11 -17.66
N SER A 437 4.92 19.83 -16.66
CA SER A 437 4.00 20.83 -16.08
C SER A 437 4.69 21.85 -15.18
N GLY A 438 5.92 21.57 -14.73
CA GLY A 438 6.67 22.40 -13.78
C GLY A 438 6.27 22.21 -12.32
N ASP A 439 5.40 21.25 -12.00
CA ASP A 439 4.99 20.94 -10.63
C ASP A 439 6.03 20.02 -9.94
N MET A 440 7.15 20.64 -9.53
CA MET A 440 8.25 19.92 -8.89
C MET A 440 7.85 19.31 -7.54
N GLU A 441 6.92 19.94 -6.81
CA GLU A 441 6.47 19.41 -5.53
C GLU A 441 5.69 18.11 -5.72
N ALA A 442 4.78 18.06 -6.69
CA ALA A 442 4.10 16.83 -7.07
C ALA A 442 5.08 15.78 -7.63
N ALA A 443 6.07 16.19 -8.41
CA ALA A 443 7.10 15.28 -8.91
C ALA A 443 7.88 14.62 -7.77
N LEU A 444 8.30 15.37 -6.75
CA LEU A 444 9.00 14.83 -5.58
C LEU A 444 8.12 13.89 -4.76
N ARG A 445 6.84 14.24 -4.52
CA ARG A 445 5.88 13.35 -3.85
C ARG A 445 5.72 12.03 -4.62
N TRP A 446 5.58 12.12 -5.94
CA TRP A 446 5.48 10.94 -6.80
C TRP A 446 6.75 10.08 -6.72
N VAL A 447 7.93 10.68 -6.75
CA VAL A 447 9.19 9.95 -6.61
C VAL A 447 9.26 9.21 -5.27
N HIS A 448 8.83 9.83 -4.17
CA HIS A 448 8.77 9.14 -2.87
C HIS A 448 7.79 7.96 -2.88
N GLU A 449 6.60 8.13 -3.47
CA GLU A 449 5.61 7.05 -3.63
C GLU A 449 6.22 5.88 -4.43
N VAL A 450 6.83 6.18 -5.58
CA VAL A 450 7.44 5.17 -6.45
C VAL A 450 8.60 4.47 -5.76
N ARG A 451 9.51 5.21 -5.11
CA ARG A 451 10.70 4.65 -4.46
C ARG A 451 10.36 3.83 -3.21
N ALA A 452 9.23 4.08 -2.57
CA ALA A 452 8.74 3.21 -1.50
C ALA A 452 8.41 1.80 -1.99
N ALA A 453 7.93 1.66 -3.24
CA ALA A 453 7.64 0.36 -3.86
C ALA A 453 8.82 -0.19 -4.70
N MET A 454 9.60 0.69 -5.32
CA MET A 454 10.76 0.39 -6.18
C MET A 454 12.00 1.18 -5.71
N PRO A 455 12.69 0.74 -4.63
CA PRO A 455 13.80 1.52 -4.05
C PRO A 455 14.94 1.86 -5.02
N ALA A 456 15.19 0.98 -5.99
CA ALA A 456 16.23 1.13 -7.00
C ALA A 456 15.82 2.02 -8.21
N TYR A 457 14.65 2.66 -8.19
CA TYR A 457 14.14 3.45 -9.32
C TYR A 457 15.08 4.64 -9.68
N GLY A 458 15.85 4.49 -10.78
CA GLY A 458 16.95 5.38 -11.13
C GLY A 458 16.54 6.81 -11.50
N ARG A 459 15.50 7.01 -12.31
CA ARG A 459 15.04 8.37 -12.67
C ARG A 459 14.51 9.15 -11.46
N GLY A 460 13.84 8.46 -10.55
CA GLY A 460 13.43 9.03 -9.27
C GLY A 460 14.63 9.41 -8.41
N PHE A 461 15.63 8.53 -8.32
CA PHE A 461 16.89 8.84 -7.63
C PHE A 461 17.54 10.11 -8.20
N ALA A 462 17.70 10.22 -9.52
CA ALA A 462 18.30 11.39 -10.17
C ALA A 462 17.52 12.70 -9.89
N THR A 463 16.20 12.61 -9.79
CA THR A 463 15.34 13.77 -9.47
C THR A 463 15.56 14.23 -8.03
N LEU A 464 15.54 13.30 -7.06
CA LEU A 464 15.82 13.62 -5.65
C LEU A 464 17.25 14.11 -5.45
N TRP A 465 18.22 13.50 -6.13
CA TRP A 465 19.61 13.93 -6.09
C TRP A 465 19.76 15.40 -6.48
N ARG A 466 19.19 15.80 -7.62
CA ARG A 466 19.26 17.19 -8.11
C ARG A 466 18.52 18.17 -7.20
N ASP A 467 17.37 17.79 -6.66
CA ASP A 467 16.64 18.59 -5.68
C ASP A 467 17.47 18.86 -4.42
N ARG A 468 18.05 17.81 -3.82
CA ARG A 468 18.92 17.95 -2.64
C ARG A 468 20.19 18.73 -2.94
N LEU A 469 20.73 18.58 -4.14
CA LEU A 469 21.88 19.31 -4.63
C LEU A 469 21.60 20.81 -4.82
N LEU A 470 20.38 21.17 -5.26
CA LEU A 470 19.92 22.56 -5.33
C LEU A 470 19.64 23.14 -3.95
N ALA A 471 19.09 22.34 -3.03
CA ALA A 471 18.85 22.74 -1.65
C ALA A 471 20.14 22.89 -0.81
N GLY A 472 21.27 22.34 -1.28
CA GLY A 472 22.52 22.31 -0.52
C GLY A 472 22.49 21.33 0.67
N ASP A 473 21.57 20.36 0.66
CA ASP A 473 21.39 19.39 1.75
C ASP A 473 22.45 18.29 1.69
N ARG A 474 23.64 18.58 2.24
CA ARG A 474 24.79 17.67 2.24
C ARG A 474 24.51 16.37 3.01
N ALA A 475 23.67 16.40 4.04
CA ALA A 475 23.38 15.22 4.84
C ALA A 475 22.56 14.21 4.02
N GLU A 476 21.48 14.69 3.39
CA GLU A 476 20.63 13.81 2.59
C GLU A 476 21.31 13.33 1.30
N LEU A 477 22.16 14.16 0.69
CA LEU A 477 23.00 13.73 -0.43
C LEU A 477 23.92 12.56 -0.07
N ARG A 478 24.47 12.52 1.15
CA ARG A 478 25.30 11.39 1.60
C ARG A 478 24.47 10.13 1.79
N ASN A 479 23.26 10.27 2.33
CA ASN A 479 22.33 9.15 2.47
C ASN A 479 22.02 8.55 1.10
N LEU A 480 21.60 9.40 0.15
CA LEU A 480 21.34 8.99 -1.23
C LEU A 480 22.58 8.38 -1.90
N ALA A 481 23.76 8.98 -1.75
CA ALA A 481 24.98 8.49 -2.38
C ALA A 481 25.39 7.09 -1.92
N SER A 482 24.91 6.64 -0.75
CA SER A 482 25.21 5.32 -0.20
C SER A 482 24.25 4.23 -0.72
N GLU A 483 23.21 4.62 -1.44
CA GLU A 483 22.25 3.69 -2.04
C GLU A 483 22.80 3.09 -3.34
N THR A 484 22.17 2.04 -3.84
CA THR A 484 22.52 1.42 -5.13
C THR A 484 21.38 1.60 -6.14
N PRO A 485 21.24 2.79 -6.77
CA PRO A 485 20.19 3.05 -7.74
C PRO A 485 20.45 2.32 -9.06
N ALA A 486 19.38 1.93 -9.77
CA ALA A 486 19.46 1.37 -11.12
C ALA A 486 19.67 2.51 -12.13
N LEU A 487 20.91 2.96 -12.27
CA LEU A 487 21.37 3.94 -13.26
C LEU A 487 22.30 3.26 -14.26
N ASN A 488 22.32 3.72 -15.50
CA ASN A 488 23.42 3.41 -16.41
C ASN A 488 24.65 4.25 -16.05
N ASP A 489 25.83 3.80 -16.47
CA ASP A 489 27.10 4.42 -16.08
C ASP A 489 27.21 5.88 -16.52
N VAL A 490 26.63 6.23 -17.68
CA VAL A 490 26.67 7.59 -18.23
C VAL A 490 25.85 8.55 -17.37
N ASP A 491 24.60 8.19 -17.06
CA ASP A 491 23.71 8.99 -16.21
C ASP A 491 24.27 9.15 -14.80
N ALA A 492 24.82 8.07 -14.24
CA ALA A 492 25.49 8.11 -12.93
C ALA A 492 26.70 9.06 -12.96
N LEU A 493 27.54 8.99 -14.00
CA LEU A 493 28.69 9.88 -14.13
C LEU A 493 28.28 11.36 -14.25
N GLU A 494 27.19 11.68 -14.95
CA GLU A 494 26.69 13.05 -15.04
C GLU A 494 26.24 13.59 -13.68
N LEU A 495 25.57 12.78 -12.85
CA LEU A 495 25.23 13.16 -11.47
C LEU A 495 26.48 13.37 -10.59
N VAL A 496 27.51 12.54 -10.77
CA VAL A 496 28.82 12.67 -10.10
C VAL A 496 29.51 13.98 -10.51
N LYS A 497 29.55 14.30 -11.80
CA LYS A 497 30.10 15.56 -12.33
C LYS A 497 29.36 16.77 -11.78
N GLU A 498 28.03 16.73 -11.78
CA GLU A 498 27.20 17.83 -11.29
C GLU A 498 27.45 18.10 -9.80
N ALA A 499 27.50 17.04 -8.98
CA ALA A 499 27.79 17.15 -7.55
C ALA A 499 29.22 17.65 -7.29
N SER A 500 30.20 17.16 -8.05
CA SER A 500 31.60 17.63 -7.96
C SER A 500 31.71 19.12 -8.26
N TRP A 501 31.09 19.59 -9.35
CA TRP A 501 31.13 21.00 -9.77
C TRP A 501 30.50 21.95 -8.75
N ARG A 502 29.45 21.51 -8.05
CA ARG A 502 28.79 22.28 -6.99
C ARG A 502 29.48 22.16 -5.62
N GLY A 503 30.61 21.46 -5.54
CA GLY A 503 31.40 21.32 -4.32
C GLY A 503 30.89 20.24 -3.35
N CYS A 504 30.00 19.35 -3.77
CA CYS A 504 29.56 18.17 -3.00
C CYS A 504 30.44 16.95 -3.30
N ILE A 505 31.75 17.12 -3.16
CA ILE A 505 32.79 16.18 -3.63
C ILE A 505 32.68 14.80 -2.99
N MET A 506 32.43 14.74 -1.67
CA MET A 506 32.26 13.47 -0.97
C MET A 506 31.07 12.67 -1.53
N ALA A 507 29.92 13.31 -1.68
CA ALA A 507 28.72 12.66 -2.21
C ALA A 507 28.95 12.17 -3.64
N ALA A 508 29.64 12.96 -4.47
CA ALA A 508 30.03 12.55 -5.82
C ALA A 508 30.91 11.29 -5.81
N ALA A 509 31.93 11.22 -4.96
CA ALA A 509 32.79 10.05 -4.84
C ALA A 509 32.05 8.82 -4.31
N THR A 510 31.21 8.98 -3.28
CA THR A 510 30.40 7.88 -2.74
C THR A 510 29.43 7.33 -3.78
N LEU A 511 28.77 8.21 -4.56
CA LEU A 511 27.89 7.78 -5.64
C LEU A 511 28.66 7.00 -6.72
N ALA A 512 29.83 7.49 -7.14
CA ALA A 512 30.67 6.79 -8.12
C ALA A 512 31.09 5.39 -7.65
N VAL A 513 31.37 5.21 -6.36
CA VAL A 513 31.68 3.90 -5.77
C VAL A 513 30.43 3.02 -5.72
N SER A 514 29.29 3.56 -5.27
CA SER A 514 28.04 2.80 -5.15
C SER A 514 27.54 2.26 -6.50
N CYS A 515 27.71 3.05 -7.57
CA CYS A 515 27.40 2.67 -8.96
C CYS A 515 28.54 1.87 -9.63
N LYS A 516 29.63 1.57 -8.92
CA LYS A 516 30.79 0.82 -9.43
C LYS A 516 31.42 1.40 -10.71
N LEU A 517 31.39 2.72 -10.88
CA LEU A 517 31.86 3.38 -12.11
C LEU A 517 33.36 3.16 -12.38
N ALA A 518 34.16 2.88 -11.34
CA ALA A 518 35.58 2.52 -11.50
C ALA A 518 35.79 1.18 -12.23
N SER A 519 34.75 0.36 -12.36
CA SER A 519 34.74 -0.91 -13.10
C SER A 519 33.87 -0.86 -14.35
N SER A 520 33.51 0.34 -14.82
CA SER A 520 32.74 0.54 -16.05
C SER A 520 33.48 -0.05 -17.26
N GLU A 521 32.72 -0.59 -18.22
CA GLU A 521 33.25 -1.02 -19.52
C GLU A 521 33.66 0.16 -20.41
N GLN A 522 33.24 1.39 -20.06
CA GLN A 522 33.55 2.61 -20.81
C GLN A 522 34.86 3.24 -20.30
N GLU A 523 35.90 3.21 -21.15
CA GLU A 523 37.25 3.68 -20.79
C GLU A 523 37.30 5.18 -20.43
N ASP A 524 36.45 6.00 -21.03
CA ASP A 524 36.37 7.44 -20.78
C ASP A 524 35.83 7.76 -19.37
N ILE A 525 34.88 6.97 -18.86
CA ILE A 525 34.36 7.07 -17.49
C ILE A 525 35.48 6.79 -16.49
N VAL A 526 36.21 5.69 -16.70
CA VAL A 526 37.33 5.29 -15.83
C VAL A 526 38.45 6.34 -15.88
N ALA A 527 38.80 6.83 -17.08
CA ALA A 527 39.81 7.86 -17.25
C ALA A 527 39.43 9.18 -16.56
N TRP A 528 38.17 9.61 -16.67
CA TRP A 528 37.68 10.82 -15.99
C TRP A 528 37.76 10.67 -14.48
N LEU A 529 37.29 9.55 -13.91
CA LEU A 529 37.34 9.30 -12.47
C LEU A 529 38.76 9.28 -11.93
N HIS A 530 39.69 8.66 -12.66
CA HIS A 530 41.09 8.63 -12.28
C HIS A 530 41.70 10.05 -12.28
N GLY A 531 41.46 10.83 -13.34
CA GLY A 531 41.92 12.23 -13.42
C GLY A 531 41.34 13.11 -12.31
N GLN A 532 40.03 12.97 -12.05
CA GLN A 532 39.36 13.74 -11.01
C GLN A 532 39.83 13.36 -9.60
N SER A 533 40.08 12.08 -9.35
CA SER A 533 40.64 11.58 -8.09
C SER A 533 42.03 12.18 -7.82
N GLN A 534 42.88 12.27 -8.84
CA GLN A 534 44.21 12.90 -8.71
C GLN A 534 44.10 14.41 -8.42
N ALA A 535 43.23 15.13 -9.12
CA ALA A 535 43.00 16.55 -8.88
C ALA A 535 42.53 16.82 -7.44
N TRP A 536 41.60 16.01 -6.92
CA TRP A 536 41.16 16.11 -5.53
C TRP A 536 42.31 15.85 -4.53
N ALA A 537 43.21 14.91 -4.82
CA ALA A 537 44.37 14.66 -3.96
C ALA A 537 45.30 15.89 -3.85
N GLU A 538 45.58 16.55 -4.98
CA GLU A 538 46.42 17.76 -5.01
C GLU A 538 45.77 18.95 -4.32
N GLU A 539 44.50 19.22 -4.64
CA GLU A 539 43.73 20.31 -4.03
C GLU A 539 43.51 20.09 -2.54
N GLY A 540 43.27 18.85 -2.11
CA GLY A 540 43.09 18.49 -0.71
C GLY A 540 44.36 18.72 0.12
N ASN A 541 45.54 18.38 -0.42
CA ASN A 541 46.81 18.67 0.23
C ASN A 541 47.05 20.18 0.34
N ARG A 542 46.77 20.96 -0.72
CA ARG A 542 46.90 22.42 -0.68
C ARG A 542 45.96 23.04 0.36
N ALA A 543 44.71 22.60 0.42
CA ALA A 543 43.74 23.06 1.42
C ALA A 543 44.18 22.73 2.85
N LEU A 544 44.82 21.58 3.05
CA LEU A 544 45.38 21.20 4.36
C LEU A 544 46.54 22.13 4.77
N GLU A 545 47.44 22.46 3.85
CA GLU A 545 48.56 23.40 4.09
C GLU A 545 48.06 24.82 4.43
N GLU A 546 46.96 25.24 3.81
CA GLU A 546 46.31 26.54 4.04
C GLU A 546 45.41 26.56 5.30
N GLY A 547 45.25 25.43 5.99
CA GLY A 547 44.40 25.30 7.18
C GLY A 547 42.89 25.27 6.89
N ARG A 548 42.48 25.11 5.62
CA ARG A 548 41.07 24.94 5.22
C ARG A 548 40.61 23.50 5.44
N LEU A 549 40.49 23.11 6.70
CA LEU A 549 40.28 21.72 7.12
C LEU A 549 39.05 21.05 6.48
N ARG A 550 37.92 21.76 6.34
CA ARG A 550 36.72 21.17 5.71
C ARG A 550 36.93 20.84 4.22
N ASP A 551 37.54 21.77 3.49
CA ASP A 551 37.84 21.59 2.06
C ASP A 551 38.86 20.48 1.83
N ALA A 552 39.84 20.36 2.73
CA ALA A 552 40.82 19.29 2.73
C ALA A 552 40.17 17.93 2.99
N ALA A 553 39.28 17.85 3.98
CA ALA A 553 38.62 16.61 4.37
C ALA A 553 37.77 16.03 3.23
N GLU A 554 36.95 16.86 2.58
CA GLU A 554 36.08 16.41 1.48
C GLU A 554 36.89 15.82 0.31
N ARG A 555 38.00 16.46 -0.06
CA ARG A 555 38.82 16.07 -1.21
C ARG A 555 39.73 14.87 -0.91
N ILE A 556 40.38 14.86 0.25
CA ILE A 556 41.27 13.77 0.66
C ILE A 556 40.46 12.48 0.79
N CYS A 557 39.31 12.52 1.45
CA CYS A 557 38.47 11.33 1.60
C CYS A 557 37.82 10.88 0.29
N ALA A 558 37.38 11.80 -0.57
CA ALA A 558 36.89 11.44 -1.91
C ALA A 558 37.95 10.70 -2.75
N HIS A 559 39.21 11.17 -2.72
CA HIS A 559 40.33 10.47 -3.34
C HIS A 559 40.59 9.09 -2.72
N ARG A 560 40.52 8.96 -1.39
CA ARG A 560 40.66 7.68 -0.68
C ARG A 560 39.58 6.67 -1.05
N LEU A 561 38.34 7.13 -1.27
CA LEU A 561 37.22 6.30 -1.68
C LEU A 561 37.40 5.73 -3.09
N LEU A 562 37.83 6.56 -4.04
CA LEU A 562 38.04 6.12 -5.43
C LEU A 562 39.32 5.32 -5.62
N THR A 563 40.37 5.62 -4.85
CA THR A 563 41.71 5.02 -4.98
C THR A 563 42.27 4.63 -3.60
N PRO A 564 41.76 3.55 -2.99
CA PRO A 564 42.09 3.14 -1.63
C PRO A 564 43.53 2.65 -1.43
N ASP A 565 44.27 2.33 -2.50
CA ASP A 565 45.65 1.85 -2.41
C ASP A 565 46.69 2.94 -2.75
N ALA A 566 46.25 4.14 -3.16
CA ALA A 566 47.16 5.21 -3.52
C ALA A 566 47.93 5.73 -2.29
N LEU A 567 49.27 5.57 -2.31
CA LEU A 567 50.16 6.02 -1.23
C LEU A 567 50.03 7.52 -0.92
N ALA A 568 49.77 8.34 -1.93
CA ALA A 568 49.57 9.79 -1.77
C ALA A 568 48.35 10.09 -0.89
N GLY A 569 47.22 9.42 -1.15
CA GLY A 569 46.01 9.54 -0.34
C GLY A 569 46.21 9.08 1.10
N VAL A 570 46.88 7.95 1.31
CA VAL A 570 47.18 7.45 2.67
C VAL A 570 48.01 8.47 3.47
N ARG A 571 49.00 9.11 2.84
CA ARG A 571 49.83 10.14 3.48
C ARG A 571 49.03 11.39 3.80
N ALA A 572 48.21 11.87 2.86
CA ALA A 572 47.36 13.04 3.02
C ALA A 572 46.34 12.83 4.17
N GLN A 573 45.69 11.67 4.21
CA GLN A 573 44.74 11.31 5.27
C GLN A 573 45.42 11.30 6.65
N ARG A 574 46.60 10.69 6.79
CA ARG A 574 47.37 10.72 8.04
C ARG A 574 47.82 12.12 8.45
N ALA A 575 48.16 12.98 7.48
CA ALA A 575 48.52 14.36 7.76
C ALA A 575 47.30 15.15 8.27
N PHE A 576 46.15 14.97 7.62
CA PHE A 576 44.88 15.55 8.03
C PHE A 576 44.45 15.07 9.42
N GLU A 577 44.46 13.77 9.70
CA GLU A 577 44.15 13.18 11.01
C GLU A 577 45.01 13.78 12.13
N ARG A 578 46.30 13.97 11.87
CA ARG A 578 47.22 14.63 12.81
C ARG A 578 46.85 16.09 13.05
N ALA A 579 46.55 16.84 11.99
CA ALA A 579 46.13 18.23 12.10
C ALA A 579 44.83 18.36 12.92
N MET A 580 43.84 17.51 12.65
CA MET A 580 42.59 17.45 13.40
C MET A 580 42.81 17.12 14.87
N ARG A 581 43.58 16.07 15.16
CA ARG A 581 43.88 15.66 16.55
C ARG A 581 44.56 16.78 17.33
N LEU A 582 45.52 17.48 16.71
CA LEU A 582 46.22 18.60 17.34
C LEU A 582 45.28 19.80 17.56
N GLY A 583 44.47 20.16 16.57
CA GLY A 583 43.49 21.25 16.69
C GLY A 583 42.46 21.00 17.79
N VAL A 584 41.86 19.80 17.81
CA VAL A 584 40.87 19.42 18.83
C VAL A 584 41.50 19.45 20.24
N ARG A 585 42.73 18.93 20.40
CA ARG A 585 43.43 18.97 21.69
C ARG A 585 43.73 20.41 22.13
N ALA A 586 44.19 21.27 21.23
CA ALA A 586 44.47 22.67 21.52
C ALA A 586 43.19 23.41 21.98
N ALA A 587 42.08 23.23 21.27
CA ALA A 587 40.79 23.82 21.62
C ALA A 587 40.27 23.32 22.99
N LEU A 588 40.43 22.03 23.29
CA LEU A 588 40.07 21.45 24.59
C LEU A 588 40.90 22.04 25.74
N VAL A 589 42.21 22.23 25.56
CA VAL A 589 43.09 22.84 26.56
C VAL A 589 42.74 24.33 26.77
N ALA A 590 42.36 25.03 25.69
CA ALA A 590 41.91 26.42 25.75
C ALA A 590 40.51 26.59 26.35
N GLY A 591 39.78 25.50 26.65
CA GLY A 591 38.40 25.56 27.12
C GLY A 591 37.38 25.97 26.05
N ASN A 592 37.78 26.00 24.77
CA ASN A 592 36.89 26.34 23.66
C ASN A 592 36.10 25.11 23.20
N HIS A 593 35.11 24.70 24.00
CA HIS A 593 34.31 23.51 23.73
C HIS A 593 33.50 23.60 22.43
N LYS A 594 33.15 24.81 21.97
CA LYS A 594 32.43 25.00 20.70
C LYS A 594 33.30 24.65 19.49
N GLU A 595 34.54 25.12 19.48
CA GLU A 595 35.52 24.79 18.43
C GLU A 595 35.85 23.29 18.39
N VAL A 596 35.84 22.62 19.54
CA VAL A 596 35.96 21.14 19.60
C VAL A 596 34.79 20.48 18.87
N ILE A 597 33.55 20.94 19.07
CA ILE A 597 32.40 20.42 18.34
C ILE A 597 32.56 20.68 16.83
N ASP A 598 32.89 21.91 16.43
CA ASP A 598 33.04 22.27 15.01
C ASP A 598 34.11 21.44 14.29
N LEU A 599 35.28 21.23 14.93
CA LEU A 599 36.34 20.39 14.38
C LEU A 599 35.93 18.91 14.34
N THR A 600 35.30 18.41 15.39
CA THR A 600 34.86 17.00 15.40
C THR A 600 33.69 16.74 14.46
N ASP A 601 32.86 17.75 14.15
CA ASP A 601 31.86 17.69 13.09
C ASP A 601 32.51 17.45 11.73
N ILE A 602 33.61 18.15 11.42
CA ILE A 602 34.36 17.94 10.16
C ILE A 602 34.88 16.50 10.07
N ALA A 603 35.42 15.96 11.17
CA ALA A 603 35.93 14.59 11.21
C ALA A 603 34.82 13.56 10.97
N ILE A 604 33.68 13.71 11.67
CA ILE A 604 32.51 12.82 11.52
C ILE A 604 31.92 12.93 10.10
N ASP A 605 31.75 14.16 9.60
CA ASP A 605 31.25 14.45 8.25
C ASP A 605 32.08 13.79 7.14
N SER A 606 33.37 13.60 7.41
CA SER A 606 34.34 13.07 6.46
C SER A 606 34.68 11.60 6.73
N GLN A 607 33.97 10.95 7.67
CA GLN A 607 34.20 9.56 8.10
C GLN A 607 35.63 9.28 8.58
N ILE A 608 36.26 10.28 9.21
CA ILE A 608 37.60 10.17 9.77
C ILE A 608 37.47 9.92 11.26
N ASP A 609 37.95 8.76 11.70
CA ASP A 609 38.01 8.39 13.11
C ASP A 609 39.46 8.44 13.62
N PHE A 610 39.61 8.81 14.89
CA PHE A 610 40.86 8.67 15.62
C PHE A 610 40.58 8.30 17.07
N PRO A 611 41.50 7.58 17.77
CA PRO A 611 41.23 6.90 19.04
C PRO A 611 40.63 7.76 20.16
N GLU A 612 40.79 9.08 20.11
CA GLU A 612 40.28 10.01 21.12
C GLU A 612 39.12 10.91 20.65
N LEU A 613 38.70 10.83 19.38
CA LEU A 613 37.68 11.71 18.77
C LEU A 613 36.41 11.75 19.62
N HIS A 614 35.84 10.57 19.87
CA HIS A 614 34.61 10.39 20.60
C HIS A 614 34.75 10.83 22.07
N ALA A 615 35.88 10.56 22.72
CA ALA A 615 36.14 10.99 24.08
C ALA A 615 36.20 12.52 24.19
N MET A 616 36.90 13.18 23.26
CA MET A 616 37.08 14.63 23.22
C MET A 616 35.77 15.36 22.95
N ARG A 617 35.01 14.90 21.96
CA ARG A 617 33.69 15.45 21.62
C ARG A 617 32.70 15.26 22.76
N GLY A 618 32.65 14.06 23.34
CA GLY A 618 31.75 13.75 24.44
C GLY A 618 31.97 14.65 25.66
N ARG A 619 33.24 14.91 26.02
CA ARG A 619 33.60 15.84 27.10
C ARG A 619 33.23 17.29 26.79
N ALA A 620 33.45 17.75 25.56
CA ALA A 620 33.06 19.10 25.16
C ALA A 620 31.54 19.29 25.17
N ALA A 621 30.79 18.29 24.73
CA ALA A 621 29.32 18.31 24.77
C ALA A 621 28.78 18.33 26.22
N ASP A 622 29.37 17.55 27.13
CA ASP A 622 28.98 17.57 28.56
C ASP A 622 29.24 18.95 29.19
N ALA A 623 30.41 19.54 28.91
CA ALA A 623 30.75 20.88 29.37
C ALA A 623 29.81 21.97 28.83
N LEU A 624 29.23 21.77 27.64
CA LEU A 624 28.23 22.66 27.03
C LEU A 624 26.80 22.36 27.49
N GLY A 625 26.58 21.31 28.30
CA GLY A 625 25.26 20.89 28.78
C GLY A 625 24.44 20.09 27.76
N ASP A 626 25.01 19.74 26.59
CA ASP A 626 24.39 18.84 25.63
C ASP A 626 24.59 17.38 26.05
N LYS A 627 23.78 16.98 27.04
CA LYS A 627 23.87 15.65 27.65
C LYS A 627 23.62 14.52 26.63
N LYS A 628 22.78 14.73 25.61
CA LYS A 628 22.47 13.69 24.62
C LYS A 628 23.67 13.40 23.72
N THR A 629 24.30 14.45 23.19
CA THR A 629 25.53 14.31 22.39
C THR A 629 26.68 13.76 23.24
N ALA A 630 26.80 14.23 24.49
CA ALA A 630 27.79 13.73 25.43
C ALA A 630 27.65 12.22 25.65
N MET A 631 26.43 11.75 25.96
CA MET A 631 26.14 10.34 26.18
C MET A 631 26.55 9.48 24.99
N ARG A 632 26.08 9.84 23.78
CA ARG A 632 26.34 9.07 22.55
C ARG A 632 27.84 8.91 22.27
N HIS A 633 28.60 10.00 22.35
CA HIS A 633 30.02 9.94 22.03
C HIS A 633 30.87 9.34 23.16
N LEU A 634 30.51 9.56 24.43
CA LEU A 634 31.23 8.93 25.54
C LEU A 634 31.01 7.43 25.62
N GLU A 635 29.82 6.93 25.28
CA GLU A 635 29.53 5.50 25.19
C GLU A 635 30.46 4.82 24.18
N GLN A 636 30.52 5.36 22.96
CA GLN A 636 31.40 4.86 21.91
C GLN A 636 32.88 4.93 22.32
N ALA A 637 33.28 6.00 23.00
CA ALA A 637 34.66 6.16 23.48
C ALA A 637 35.02 5.20 24.62
N ALA A 638 34.07 4.88 25.51
CA ALA A 638 34.28 3.99 26.64
C ALA A 638 34.34 2.51 26.23
N ALA A 639 33.65 2.14 25.13
CA ALA A 639 33.63 0.79 24.58
C ALA A 639 34.89 0.41 23.76
N GLY A 640 35.74 1.37 23.39
CA GLY A 640 36.94 1.09 22.59
C GLY A 640 38.01 0.28 23.35
N GLU A 641 38.72 -0.62 22.65
CA GLU A 641 39.76 -1.48 23.24
C GLU A 641 40.90 -0.70 23.93
N SER A 642 41.16 0.53 23.48
CA SER A 642 42.16 1.44 24.05
C SER A 642 41.56 2.52 24.96
N ALA A 643 40.31 2.35 25.41
CA ALA A 643 39.64 3.34 26.24
C ALA A 643 40.39 3.58 27.56
N SER A 644 40.70 4.85 27.84
CA SER A 644 41.31 5.19 29.13
C SER A 644 40.29 5.00 30.26
N PHE A 645 40.76 4.57 31.43
CA PHE A 645 39.92 4.49 32.63
C PHE A 645 39.21 5.81 32.94
N SER A 646 39.88 6.95 32.70
CA SER A 646 39.29 8.27 32.89
C SER A 646 38.07 8.53 31.99
N THR A 647 38.09 8.01 30.76
CA THR A 647 36.96 8.08 29.83
C THR A 647 35.80 7.22 30.31
N GLN A 648 36.08 5.99 30.75
CA GLN A 648 35.06 5.06 31.27
C GLN A 648 34.39 5.60 32.54
N LEU A 649 35.16 6.16 33.47
CA LEU A 649 34.62 6.78 34.68
C LEU A 649 33.81 8.05 34.36
N HIS A 650 34.26 8.87 33.41
CA HIS A 650 33.52 10.06 32.99
C HIS A 650 32.20 9.69 32.31
N PHE A 651 32.20 8.66 31.45
CA PHE A 651 31.00 8.08 30.87
C PHE A 651 30.00 7.63 31.95
N ALA A 652 30.44 6.88 32.96
CA ALA A 652 29.59 6.43 34.06
C ALA A 652 28.90 7.59 34.80
N ARG A 653 29.65 8.69 35.04
CA ARG A 653 29.12 9.90 35.69
C ARG A 653 28.09 10.61 34.81
N VAL A 654 28.38 10.80 33.54
CA VAL A 654 27.46 11.44 32.59
C VAL A 654 26.17 10.63 32.44
N ALA A 655 26.29 9.30 32.29
CA ALA A 655 25.14 8.39 32.23
C ALA A 655 24.24 8.53 33.47
N PHE A 656 24.83 8.55 34.67
CA PHE A 656 24.09 8.70 35.93
C PHE A 656 23.42 10.06 36.07
N HIS A 657 24.13 11.16 35.78
CA HIS A 657 23.59 12.52 35.89
C HIS A 657 22.59 12.88 34.81
N GLY A 658 22.63 12.17 33.69
CA GLY A 658 21.71 12.34 32.57
C GLY A 658 20.47 11.46 32.61
N GLY A 659 20.39 10.52 33.56
CA GLY A 659 19.22 9.63 33.71
C GLY A 659 19.24 8.39 32.82
N TRP A 660 20.37 8.10 32.16
CA TRP A 660 20.59 6.86 31.39
C TRP A 660 20.91 5.72 32.34
N TYR A 661 19.90 5.27 33.07
CA TYR A 661 20.08 4.36 34.21
C TYR A 661 20.64 2.99 33.79
N GLY A 662 20.27 2.48 32.62
CA GLY A 662 20.78 1.18 32.13
C GLY A 662 22.27 1.24 31.89
N GLU A 663 22.70 2.23 31.12
CA GLU A 663 24.10 2.46 30.76
C GLU A 663 24.94 2.84 31.99
N ALA A 664 24.37 3.59 32.94
CA ALA A 664 25.03 3.92 34.20
C ALA A 664 25.27 2.68 35.08
N ILE A 665 24.34 1.71 35.10
CA ILE A 665 24.51 0.44 35.83
C ILE A 665 25.72 -0.31 35.25
N ASP A 666 25.74 -0.49 33.93
CA ASP A 666 26.78 -1.25 33.24
C ASP A 666 28.15 -0.58 33.40
N ALA A 667 28.20 0.75 33.21
CA ALA A 667 29.44 1.53 33.33
C ALA A 667 30.03 1.51 34.75
N TYR A 668 29.20 1.67 35.81
CA TYR A 668 29.73 1.63 37.17
C TYR A 668 30.12 0.21 37.62
N LYS A 669 29.48 -0.84 37.12
CA LYS A 669 29.97 -2.22 37.33
C LYS A 669 31.33 -2.42 36.69
N ALA A 670 31.50 -1.98 35.44
CA ALA A 670 32.79 -2.04 34.76
C ALA A 670 33.88 -1.29 35.55
N VAL A 671 33.56 -0.13 36.14
CA VAL A 671 34.50 0.62 37.01
C VAL A 671 34.91 -0.18 38.26
N LEU A 672 33.99 -0.93 38.90
CA LEU A 672 34.32 -1.77 40.06
C LEU A 672 35.29 -2.90 39.70
N GLU A 673 35.11 -3.48 38.52
CA GLU A 673 35.88 -4.62 38.02
C GLU A 673 37.20 -4.20 37.35
N HIS A 674 37.39 -2.90 37.07
CA HIS A 674 38.55 -2.40 36.33
C HIS A 674 39.84 -2.45 37.17
N ASN A 675 40.89 -3.10 36.64
CA ASN A 675 42.19 -3.26 37.31
C ASN A 675 42.91 -1.94 37.64
N GLY A 676 42.67 -0.90 36.84
CA GLY A 676 43.23 0.44 37.04
C GLY A 676 42.41 1.37 37.95
N ALA A 677 41.30 0.90 38.54
CA ALA A 677 40.47 1.73 39.41
C ALA A 677 41.06 1.85 40.83
N ASP A 678 41.24 3.08 41.30
CA ASP A 678 41.64 3.35 42.68
C ASP A 678 40.49 3.12 43.68
N GLN A 679 40.81 3.10 44.98
CA GLN A 679 39.80 2.85 46.02
C GLN A 679 38.70 3.92 46.01
N SER A 680 39.04 5.17 45.69
CA SER A 680 38.08 6.28 45.64
C SER A 680 37.03 6.07 44.53
N ALA A 681 37.45 5.64 43.35
CA ALA A 681 36.55 5.35 42.23
C ALA A 681 35.69 4.12 42.49
N LYS A 682 36.24 3.08 43.15
CA LYS A 682 35.48 1.91 43.56
C LYS A 682 34.41 2.27 44.61
N ASP A 683 34.76 3.08 45.60
CA ASP A 683 33.81 3.57 46.60
C ASP A 683 32.72 4.44 45.97
N GLU A 684 33.06 5.29 44.99
CA GLU A 684 32.10 6.06 44.21
C GLU A 684 31.12 5.13 43.47
N ALA A 685 31.64 4.18 42.69
CA ALA A 685 30.84 3.26 41.91
C ALA A 685 29.87 2.46 42.80
N GLN A 686 30.34 1.96 43.95
CA GLN A 686 29.50 1.21 44.88
C GLN A 686 28.38 2.07 45.50
N ARG A 687 28.68 3.32 45.87
CA ARG A 687 27.66 4.27 46.34
C ARG A 687 26.61 4.59 45.27
N GLN A 688 27.02 4.78 44.01
CA GLN A 688 26.08 5.11 42.95
C GLN A 688 25.23 3.91 42.53
N LEU A 689 25.81 2.70 42.46
CA LEU A 689 25.07 1.47 42.20
C LEU A 689 23.98 1.24 43.25
N GLY A 690 24.26 1.46 44.54
CA GLY A 690 23.25 1.36 45.60
C GLY A 690 22.04 2.31 45.42
N ARG A 691 22.21 3.41 44.68
CA ARG A 691 21.14 4.38 44.37
C ARG A 691 20.44 4.11 43.04
N LEU A 692 21.09 3.37 42.13
CA LEU A 692 20.63 3.17 40.76
C LEU A 692 19.42 2.25 40.68
N GLY A 693 19.36 1.16 41.46
CA GLY A 693 18.24 0.19 41.40
C GLY A 693 16.85 0.85 41.52
N PRO A 694 16.52 1.52 42.64
CA PRO A 694 15.23 2.21 42.79
C PRO A 694 15.00 3.36 41.80
N ARG A 695 16.06 4.02 41.33
CA ARG A 695 15.96 5.10 40.32
C ARG A 695 15.65 4.55 38.93
N ALA A 696 16.28 3.44 38.55
CA ALA A 696 16.05 2.75 37.28
C ALA A 696 14.61 2.24 37.17
N ILE A 697 14.03 1.71 38.25
CA ILE A 697 12.60 1.32 38.28
C ILE A 697 11.69 2.52 38.03
N ARG A 698 11.95 3.68 38.65
CA ARG A 698 11.20 4.91 38.36
C ARG A 698 11.39 5.38 36.92
N GLY A 699 12.61 5.31 36.41
CA GLY A 699 12.91 5.60 35.00
C GLY A 699 12.13 4.69 34.05
N ALA A 700 12.05 3.38 34.34
CA ALA A 700 11.27 2.44 33.53
C ALA A 700 9.77 2.82 33.46
N ARG A 701 9.20 3.32 34.57
CA ARG A 701 7.81 3.83 34.60
C ARG A 701 7.63 5.08 33.73
N GLU A 702 8.60 5.99 33.75
CA GLU A 702 8.58 7.20 32.93
C GLU A 702 8.70 6.86 31.44
N ILE A 703 9.63 5.97 31.08
CA ILE A 703 9.80 5.45 29.72
C ILE A 703 8.50 4.78 29.23
N LEU A 704 7.86 3.97 30.08
CA LEU A 704 6.55 3.36 29.77
C LEU A 704 5.46 4.42 29.57
N SER A 705 5.41 5.46 30.40
CA SER A 705 4.42 6.55 30.22
C SER A 705 4.63 7.35 28.95
N ASN A 706 5.86 7.38 28.43
CA ASN A 706 6.19 7.97 27.13
C ASN A 706 5.90 7.02 25.94
N GLY A 707 5.44 5.79 26.21
CA GLY A 707 5.03 4.80 25.21
C GLY A 707 6.12 3.84 24.73
N ASP A 708 7.34 3.90 25.26
CA ASP A 708 8.44 3.02 24.86
C ASP A 708 8.50 1.74 25.72
N HIS A 709 7.66 0.78 25.36
CA HIS A 709 7.55 -0.50 26.05
C HIS A 709 8.86 -1.31 26.05
N GLN A 710 9.63 -1.25 24.95
CA GLN A 710 10.85 -2.03 24.80
C GLN A 710 11.99 -1.47 25.64
N ALA A 711 12.20 -0.16 25.62
CA ALA A 711 13.24 0.46 26.45
C ALA A 711 12.95 0.28 27.94
N ALA A 712 11.67 0.39 28.35
CA ALA A 712 11.27 0.12 29.73
C ALA A 712 11.56 -1.34 30.14
N TRP A 713 11.23 -2.31 29.27
CA TRP A 713 11.52 -3.73 29.52
C TRP A 713 13.02 -4.01 29.63
N ASN A 714 13.81 -3.49 28.69
CA ASN A 714 15.26 -3.68 28.67
C ASN A 714 15.92 -3.12 29.93
N LEU A 715 15.48 -1.95 30.40
CA LEU A 715 15.98 -1.38 31.66
C LEU A 715 15.65 -2.27 32.86
N LEU A 716 14.42 -2.81 32.92
CA LEU A 716 14.01 -3.74 33.96
C LEU A 716 14.81 -5.06 33.95
N GLU A 717 15.15 -5.59 32.77
CA GLU A 717 16.06 -6.75 32.67
C GLU A 717 17.45 -6.45 33.24
N ARG A 718 18.03 -5.29 32.91
CA ARG A 718 19.32 -4.87 33.47
C ARG A 718 19.27 -4.72 34.98
N VAL A 719 18.16 -4.22 35.52
CA VAL A 719 17.93 -4.14 36.98
C VAL A 719 17.84 -5.55 37.59
N ALA A 720 17.07 -6.47 37.00
CA ALA A 720 16.94 -7.84 37.49
C ALA A 720 18.29 -8.59 37.53
N GLN A 721 19.12 -8.43 36.49
CA GLN A 721 20.46 -9.02 36.44
C GLN A 721 21.39 -8.45 37.52
N SER A 722 21.22 -7.17 37.85
CA SER A 722 22.06 -6.46 38.82
C SER A 722 21.61 -6.64 40.27
N TRP A 723 20.30 -6.80 40.48
CA TRP A 723 19.66 -6.98 41.78
C TRP A 723 18.58 -8.08 41.71
N PRO A 724 18.97 -9.38 41.69
CA PRO A 724 18.02 -10.49 41.53
C PRO A 724 16.94 -10.59 42.61
N GLY A 725 17.16 -9.98 43.79
CA GLY A 725 16.20 -9.97 44.90
C GLY A 725 15.13 -8.87 44.83
N MET A 726 15.12 -8.04 43.79
CA MET A 726 14.22 -6.87 43.69
C MET A 726 12.87 -7.24 43.07
N SER A 727 11.93 -7.67 43.92
CA SER A 727 10.60 -8.18 43.52
C SER A 727 9.73 -7.20 42.71
N GLU A 728 10.01 -5.91 42.81
CA GLU A 728 9.31 -4.84 42.09
C GLU A 728 9.50 -4.94 40.58
N VAL A 729 10.59 -5.55 40.11
CA VAL A 729 10.87 -5.71 38.67
C VAL A 729 9.79 -6.56 37.97
N ASP A 730 9.41 -7.68 38.59
CA ASP A 730 8.36 -8.56 38.04
C ASP A 730 6.98 -7.92 38.05
N HIS A 731 6.73 -7.01 39.00
CA HIS A 731 5.51 -6.23 39.02
C HIS A 731 5.46 -5.24 37.85
N GLU A 732 6.54 -4.52 37.58
CA GLU A 732 6.59 -3.56 36.48
C GLU A 732 6.59 -4.23 35.10
N LYS A 733 7.26 -5.38 34.93
CA LYS A 733 7.18 -6.17 33.69
C LYS A 733 5.75 -6.60 33.39
N ARG A 734 5.01 -7.08 34.40
CA ARG A 734 3.57 -7.41 34.26
C ARG A 734 2.74 -6.19 33.89
N ARG A 735 3.06 -5.01 34.42
CA ARG A 735 2.38 -3.76 34.07
C ARG A 735 2.57 -3.38 32.61
N ILE A 736 3.78 -3.53 32.05
CA ILE A 736 4.04 -3.29 30.62
C ILE A 736 3.14 -4.18 29.75
N ILE A 737 3.08 -5.49 30.05
CA ILE A 737 2.24 -6.43 29.31
C ILE A 737 0.75 -6.11 29.47
N ALA A 738 0.30 -5.71 30.66
CA ALA A 738 -1.09 -5.32 30.89
C ALA A 738 -1.54 -4.12 30.02
N VAL A 739 -0.65 -3.15 29.80
CA VAL A 739 -0.89 -2.01 28.88
C VAL A 739 -1.06 -2.52 27.44
N LEU A 740 -0.16 -3.39 26.97
CA LEU A 740 -0.24 -3.98 25.63
C LEU A 740 -1.51 -4.82 25.42
N TYR A 741 -1.96 -5.54 26.45
CA TYR A 741 -3.23 -6.27 26.40
C TYR A 741 -4.45 -5.36 26.38
N ALA A 742 -4.40 -4.22 27.06
CA ALA A 742 -5.47 -3.22 26.96
C ALA A 742 -5.56 -2.66 25.54
N GLU A 743 -4.41 -2.37 24.91
CA GLU A 743 -4.35 -1.97 23.50
C GLU A 743 -4.89 -3.05 22.56
N ALA A 744 -4.58 -4.32 22.81
CA ALA A 744 -5.11 -5.44 22.02
C ALA A 744 -6.64 -5.54 22.09
N ARG A 745 -7.22 -5.29 23.27
CA ARG A 745 -8.67 -5.28 23.46
C ARG A 745 -9.36 -4.07 22.83
N ALA A 746 -8.67 -2.93 22.74
CA ALA A 746 -9.19 -1.72 22.13
C ALA A 746 -9.06 -1.72 20.59
N LEU A 747 -8.36 -2.70 20.02
CA LEU A 747 -8.11 -2.79 18.60
C LEU A 747 -9.39 -3.14 17.82
N ASP A 748 -9.73 -2.34 16.80
CA ASP A 748 -10.83 -2.63 15.88
C ASP A 748 -10.61 -4.00 15.19
N PRO A 749 -11.63 -4.88 15.12
CA PRO A 749 -11.61 -6.11 14.33
C PRO A 749 -11.03 -5.98 12.92
N ALA A 750 -11.20 -4.83 12.26
CA ALA A 750 -10.71 -4.55 10.91
C ALA A 750 -9.23 -4.11 10.84
N SER A 751 -8.59 -3.73 11.96
CA SER A 751 -7.22 -3.20 12.01
C SER A 751 -6.15 -4.30 11.95
N THR A 752 -6.07 -4.98 10.80
CA THR A 752 -5.26 -6.19 10.65
C THR A 752 -3.75 -5.94 10.74
N THR A 753 -3.24 -4.84 10.17
CA THR A 753 -1.80 -4.52 10.19
C THR A 753 -1.33 -4.16 11.59
N GLU A 754 -2.10 -3.36 12.31
CA GLU A 754 -1.87 -2.99 13.69
C GLU A 754 -1.94 -4.21 14.59
N ARG A 755 -2.85 -5.15 14.31
CA ARG A 755 -2.93 -6.43 15.04
C ARG A 755 -1.62 -7.21 14.93
N LEU A 756 -1.09 -7.37 13.73
CA LEU A 756 0.17 -8.07 13.51
C LEU A 756 1.31 -7.35 14.25
N ALA A 757 1.44 -6.03 14.06
CA ALA A 757 2.50 -5.23 14.69
C ALA A 757 2.44 -5.29 16.23
N LEU A 758 1.25 -5.23 16.81
CA LEU A 758 1.04 -5.35 18.26
C LEU A 758 1.41 -6.75 18.76
N GLY A 759 0.99 -7.80 18.05
CA GLY A 759 1.36 -9.17 18.36
C GLY A 759 2.88 -9.37 18.36
N GLU A 760 3.56 -8.93 17.30
CA GLU A 760 5.02 -8.98 17.19
C GLU A 760 5.72 -8.17 18.28
N ARG A 761 5.17 -7.00 18.67
CA ARG A 761 5.70 -6.20 19.78
C ARG A 761 5.62 -6.94 21.11
N ILE A 762 4.52 -7.64 21.38
CA ILE A 762 4.40 -8.49 22.57
C ILE A 762 5.43 -9.63 22.52
N LEU A 763 5.57 -10.30 21.36
CA LEU A 763 6.50 -11.41 21.19
C LEU A 763 7.97 -11.01 21.29
N LYS A 764 8.32 -9.76 20.98
CA LYS A 764 9.67 -9.23 21.25
C LYS A 764 9.98 -9.16 22.74
N LEU A 765 8.99 -8.90 23.59
CA LEU A 765 9.14 -8.84 25.04
C LEU A 765 9.03 -10.22 25.68
N VAL A 766 8.05 -11.01 25.23
CA VAL A 766 7.73 -12.34 25.75
C VAL A 766 7.49 -13.27 24.54
N PRO A 767 8.54 -13.95 24.03
CA PRO A 767 8.49 -14.72 22.78
C PRO A 767 7.46 -15.85 22.70
N GLU A 768 6.98 -16.30 23.86
CA GLU A 768 6.07 -17.43 24.00
C GLU A 768 4.69 -16.99 24.52
N ASP A 769 4.38 -15.69 24.42
CA ASP A 769 3.11 -15.15 24.91
C ASP A 769 1.92 -15.62 24.06
N PRO A 770 0.89 -16.26 24.66
CA PRO A 770 -0.24 -16.80 23.90
C PRO A 770 -1.09 -15.71 23.22
N ILE A 771 -1.22 -14.52 23.83
CA ILE A 771 -1.97 -13.41 23.23
C ILE A 771 -1.19 -12.81 22.07
N GLY A 772 0.11 -12.57 22.26
CA GLY A 772 1.03 -12.10 21.22
C GLY A 772 1.06 -13.02 20.01
N LEU A 773 1.22 -14.35 20.24
CA LEU A 773 1.24 -15.35 19.18
C LEU A 773 -0.07 -15.36 18.39
N ARG A 774 -1.22 -15.31 19.08
CA ARG A 774 -2.53 -15.34 18.41
C ARG A 774 -2.79 -14.07 17.59
N LEU A 775 -2.45 -12.89 18.13
CA LEU A 775 -2.58 -11.62 17.42
C LEU A 775 -1.71 -11.61 16.15
N ALA A 776 -0.45 -12.02 16.26
CA ALA A 776 0.47 -12.09 15.13
C ALA A 776 0.02 -13.11 14.08
N ALA A 777 -0.43 -14.30 14.50
CA ALA A 777 -0.91 -15.34 13.60
C ALA A 777 -2.16 -14.90 12.81
N VAL A 778 -3.17 -14.36 13.50
CA VAL A 778 -4.40 -13.86 12.85
C VAL A 778 -4.11 -12.66 11.96
N GLY A 779 -3.28 -11.70 12.43
CA GLY A 779 -2.90 -10.52 11.67
C GLY A 779 -2.16 -10.88 10.38
N ALA A 780 -1.16 -11.76 10.45
CA ALA A 780 -0.42 -12.23 9.28
C ALA A 780 -1.34 -12.97 8.29
N MET A 781 -2.22 -13.84 8.77
CA MET A 781 -3.11 -14.63 7.91
C MET A 781 -4.15 -13.76 7.19
N ARG A 782 -4.73 -12.77 7.88
CA ARG A 782 -5.65 -11.79 7.28
C ARG A 782 -4.96 -10.82 6.31
N LEU A 783 -3.63 -10.65 6.41
CA LEU A 783 -2.82 -9.95 5.40
C LEU A 783 -2.32 -10.88 4.28
N HIS A 784 -2.80 -12.13 4.23
CA HIS A 784 -2.39 -13.16 3.28
C HIS A 784 -0.90 -13.52 3.36
N ARG A 785 -0.25 -13.23 4.50
CA ARG A 785 1.15 -13.58 4.80
C ARG A 785 1.23 -14.95 5.46
N PHE A 786 0.80 -15.99 4.75
CA PHE A 786 0.66 -17.34 5.29
C PHE A 786 1.98 -17.96 5.76
N GLU A 787 3.10 -17.67 5.08
CA GLU A 787 4.44 -18.09 5.51
C GLU A 787 4.83 -17.51 6.87
N GLN A 788 4.43 -16.27 7.14
CA GLN A 788 4.66 -15.60 8.42
C GLN A 788 3.69 -16.09 9.51
N ALA A 789 2.45 -16.41 9.16
CA ALA A 789 1.43 -16.90 10.12
C ALA A 789 1.73 -18.32 10.63
N LEU A 790 2.22 -19.20 9.76
CA LEU A 790 2.48 -20.62 10.06
C LEU A 790 3.33 -20.87 11.32
N PRO A 791 4.51 -20.23 11.51
CA PRO A 791 5.32 -20.46 12.71
C PRO A 791 4.61 -20.02 14.00
N TYR A 792 3.77 -18.99 13.97
CA TYR A 792 3.01 -18.56 15.14
C TYR A 792 1.94 -19.59 15.53
N TRP A 793 1.21 -20.14 14.55
CA TRP A 793 0.21 -21.19 14.81
C TRP A 793 0.83 -22.47 15.36
N ARG A 794 2.00 -22.89 14.85
CA ARG A 794 2.73 -24.05 15.38
C ARG A 794 3.16 -23.86 16.83
N LYS A 795 3.69 -22.67 17.17
CA LYS A 795 4.02 -22.35 18.57
C LYS A 795 2.81 -22.39 19.50
N LEU A 796 1.66 -21.88 19.05
CA LEU A 796 0.40 -21.98 19.83
C LEU A 796 -0.04 -23.44 20.01
N GLN A 797 0.08 -24.25 18.97
CA GLN A 797 -0.25 -25.68 19.00
C GLN A 797 0.62 -26.44 20.02
N GLU A 798 1.94 -26.20 20.02
CA GLU A 798 2.90 -26.85 20.93
C GLU A 798 2.65 -26.54 22.42
N ARG A 799 2.06 -25.39 22.72
CA ARG A 799 1.86 -24.89 24.10
C ARG A 799 0.45 -25.06 24.64
N SER A 800 -0.49 -25.43 23.78
CA SER A 800 -1.91 -25.49 24.12
C SER A 800 -2.28 -26.80 24.80
N GLU A 801 -3.14 -26.73 25.81
CA GLU A 801 -3.78 -27.90 26.43
C GLU A 801 -4.70 -28.64 25.43
N ASN A 802 -5.13 -27.97 24.36
CA ASN A 802 -5.88 -28.54 23.25
C ASN A 802 -5.21 -28.17 21.92
N PRO A 803 -4.23 -28.94 21.42
CA PRO A 803 -3.51 -28.65 20.18
C PRO A 803 -4.39 -28.69 18.92
N ALA A 804 -5.37 -29.61 18.90
CA ALA A 804 -6.23 -29.87 17.74
C ALA A 804 -7.03 -28.65 17.29
N GLN A 805 -7.26 -27.67 18.17
CA GLN A 805 -7.95 -26.42 17.82
C GLN A 805 -7.18 -25.56 16.79
N PHE A 806 -5.88 -25.81 16.58
CA PHE A 806 -5.03 -25.05 15.67
C PHE A 806 -4.75 -25.75 14.33
N ASP A 807 -5.07 -27.04 14.21
CA ASP A 807 -4.73 -27.86 13.03
C ASP A 807 -5.29 -27.27 11.74
N HIS A 808 -6.55 -26.80 11.78
CA HIS A 808 -7.18 -26.17 10.62
C HIS A 808 -6.45 -24.90 10.14
N TYR A 809 -5.95 -24.07 11.05
CA TYR A 809 -5.21 -22.86 10.68
C TYR A 809 -3.86 -23.20 10.05
N ILE A 810 -3.18 -24.22 10.59
CA ILE A 810 -1.90 -24.71 10.07
C ILE A 810 -2.09 -25.30 8.67
N GLU A 811 -3.06 -26.19 8.49
CA GLU A 811 -3.40 -26.80 7.21
C GLU A 811 -3.71 -25.73 6.15
N ARG A 812 -4.51 -24.72 6.52
CA ARG A 812 -4.86 -23.62 5.62
C ARG A 812 -3.64 -22.80 5.20
N CYS A 813 -2.73 -22.50 6.13
CA CYS A 813 -1.47 -21.83 5.79
C CYS A 813 -0.67 -22.66 4.79
N LEU A 814 -0.54 -23.97 5.00
CA LEU A 814 0.19 -24.87 4.10
C LEU A 814 -0.42 -24.90 2.69
N VAL A 815 -1.75 -25.04 2.58
CA VAL A 815 -2.46 -25.03 1.28
C VAL A 815 -2.21 -23.73 0.52
N TRP A 816 -2.27 -22.57 1.19
CA TRP A 816 -2.05 -21.29 0.55
C TRP A 816 -0.59 -21.04 0.16
N ILE A 817 0.37 -21.45 1.00
CA ILE A 817 1.80 -21.40 0.68
C ILE A 817 2.06 -22.24 -0.58
N GLU A 818 1.50 -23.44 -0.67
CA GLU A 818 1.65 -24.30 -1.84
C GLU A 818 1.06 -23.66 -3.10
N LYS A 819 -0.15 -23.07 -3.02
CA LYS A 819 -0.78 -22.37 -4.15
C LYS A 819 0.05 -21.17 -4.62
N ILE A 820 0.57 -20.35 -3.72
CA ILE A 820 1.40 -19.20 -4.05
C ILE A 820 2.70 -19.65 -4.73
N ASN A 821 3.33 -20.71 -4.23
CA ASN A 821 4.55 -21.25 -4.83
C ASN A 821 4.32 -21.83 -6.22
N ARG A 822 3.17 -22.50 -6.46
CA ARG A 822 2.80 -22.96 -7.81
C ARG A 822 2.56 -21.79 -8.76
N ARG A 823 1.91 -20.72 -8.32
CA ARG A 823 1.71 -19.49 -9.13
C ARG A 823 3.01 -18.76 -9.46
N LYS A 824 4.02 -18.80 -8.58
CA LYS A 824 5.34 -18.22 -8.85
C LYS A 824 6.18 -19.05 -9.82
N ALA A 825 5.90 -20.34 -9.92
CA ALA A 825 6.64 -21.29 -10.76
C ALA A 825 6.05 -21.43 -12.18
N ALA A 826 4.78 -21.05 -12.34
CA ALA A 826 4.10 -20.90 -13.62
C ALA A 826 4.31 -19.47 -14.15
#